data_AF-A0A163IS73-F1
#
_entry.id   AF-A0A163IS73-F1
#
_cell.length_a   1.000
_cell.length_b   1.000
_cell.length_c   1.000
_cell.angle_alpha   90.00
_cell.angle_beta   90.00
_cell.angle_gamma   90.00
#
_symmetry.space_group_name_H-M   'P 1'
#
loop_
_entity.id
_entity.type
_entity.pdbx_description
1 polymer ?
#
loop_
_entity_poly.entity_id
_entity_poly.type
_entity_poly.pdbx_seq_one_letter_code
_entity_poly.pdbx_strand_id
1 'polypeptide(L)'
;MIGSANGNGITTGLTTSNASHLSANGLEPPPVVLSVPTKKSKAIRFGPALLPYITNAYAEDATLYEHDCQALDDLRAEAIQLPDVLTISIIDRLFMYYSQLVFLGTRFPLDVGLDYPWYPAFQQNKKLVKRTNLNYEKANILFTIGAVYSQLGSTETRISTEGIRKACSYYQYAAGCFKYISRELIPDLRSTPPGDLAVPTLEVLISLMLAQAQECMWQKAVMEHMKHGTIARLAIKVADFFDAVLKEDKTTTGELPNDWLKHAQIKSSYFLAVAQYHKANECISMSKYGEEIARLRIAKGETSKALEGITASMGSNTSYTLTGGFGLMALLTSAPSALTGMVQPQSGFVDEAKNLMASIERDLLRAEKDNNVVYLESVPDSTQLAPILRSDMVKPMIPSDLVEPAYWKRMPNVELNRPLFESLVPFAVHQAASVYSDKKEWVVEHDIVAKCKELQKEYKSLLEQLNLPYSLDAVDPGHLPQSLLSCAEEVQHDGGAQALRDMLSKIQQMSMKNADLVEEGFNILEEENEGDDILRRQYGGSYVSLSLVWTRPPSQQLTGTLLAQGAQYHDTLQAAMKADRIVRAKVTNWGKAIDVLSQPTQDLLDTLPNIAKDDPQQPTSDQTQQCLELIQRLRNLIQEAQDDSKAQVQLIEDAHALGSSDEISTQLLAKADELTGGSPTVKIEPEQFGDVFTRELKKYEIMQGTALQLVNNYADRRIKLEQVHGQFSMVISANATAAKREKAIKNLEQAFTKFKEIRTNLVEGIKFYSQYTDTLTQFRDDCNDFAMARKMEATEISRNSGVIVRRK
;
A
#
# COMPACT_ATOMS: atom_id res chain seq x y z
N MET A 1 81.76 -38.80 37.21
CA MET A 1 81.92 -40.21 36.75
C MET A 1 81.07 -40.32 35.49
N ILE A 2 81.66 -40.21 34.29
CA ILE A 2 82.05 -41.32 33.39
C ILE A 2 80.80 -42.20 33.07
N GLY A 3 80.34 -42.41 31.83
CA GLY A 3 80.92 -42.13 30.53
C GLY A 3 79.99 -42.58 29.38
N SER A 4 80.47 -42.35 28.15
CA SER A 4 79.95 -42.78 26.85
C SER A 4 79.81 -44.30 26.67
N ALA A 5 78.97 -44.75 25.73
CA ALA A 5 79.42 -45.44 24.52
C ALA A 5 78.28 -46.04 23.67
N ASN A 6 78.47 -45.92 22.36
CA ASN A 6 77.83 -46.66 21.28
C ASN A 6 78.06 -48.19 21.38
N GLY A 7 77.18 -48.95 20.70
CA GLY A 7 77.67 -49.98 19.77
C GLY A 7 77.10 -51.40 19.89
N ASN A 8 76.42 -51.79 18.81
CA ASN A 8 76.39 -53.11 18.16
C ASN A 8 75.53 -54.25 18.73
N GLY A 9 74.57 -54.67 17.88
CA GLY A 9 74.04 -56.04 17.78
C GLY A 9 73.41 -56.21 16.39
N ILE A 10 74.18 -56.60 15.37
CA ILE A 10 74.16 -57.94 14.74
C ILE A 10 72.76 -58.53 14.63
N THR A 11 72.22 -58.59 13.41
CA THR A 11 71.24 -59.63 13.04
C THR A 11 71.46 -60.08 11.60
N THR A 12 71.43 -61.40 11.49
CA THR A 12 71.68 -62.28 10.36
C THR A 12 70.66 -62.14 9.23
N GLY A 13 71.13 -62.23 7.99
CA GLY A 13 70.28 -62.42 6.83
C GLY A 13 69.74 -63.85 6.73
N LEU A 14 68.53 -63.98 6.19
CA LEU A 14 68.07 -65.12 5.38
C LEU A 14 66.88 -64.63 4.53
N THR A 15 67.02 -64.90 3.24
CA THR A 15 66.24 -64.46 2.07
C THR A 15 64.94 -65.23 1.88
N THR A 16 63.86 -64.56 1.45
CA THR A 16 62.89 -65.08 0.47
C THR A 16 62.14 -63.94 -0.28
N SER A 17 62.52 -63.79 -1.54
CA SER A 17 61.82 -63.29 -2.75
C SER A 17 60.46 -62.57 -2.71
N ASN A 18 60.47 -61.41 -3.39
CA ASN A 18 59.51 -60.88 -4.38
C ASN A 18 58.06 -60.54 -3.97
N ALA A 19 57.82 -59.26 -3.69
CA ALA A 19 56.73 -58.45 -4.28
C ALA A 19 56.74 -57.03 -3.69
N SER A 20 57.36 -56.06 -4.37
CA SER A 20 57.08 -54.61 -4.23
C SER A 20 58.13 -53.83 -5.01
N HIS A 21 57.71 -53.01 -5.96
CA HIS A 21 58.36 -51.72 -6.26
C HIS A 21 57.43 -50.92 -7.17
N LEU A 22 56.53 -50.15 -6.55
CA LEU A 22 55.97 -48.92 -7.09
C LEU A 22 55.71 -48.00 -5.89
N SER A 23 56.73 -47.24 -5.51
CA SER A 23 56.60 -46.05 -4.67
C SER A 23 57.93 -45.29 -4.66
N ALA A 24 57.79 -43.96 -4.78
CA ALA A 24 58.70 -42.88 -4.40
C ALA A 24 59.42 -42.13 -5.55
N ASN A 25 58.76 -41.08 -6.08
CA ASN A 25 59.11 -39.67 -5.79
C ASN A 25 58.63 -38.70 -6.89
N GLY A 26 57.95 -37.63 -6.47
CA GLY A 26 57.62 -36.45 -7.27
C GLY A 26 56.24 -35.91 -6.86
N LEU A 27 56.15 -34.65 -6.44
CA LEU A 27 54.89 -33.97 -6.14
C LEU A 27 53.88 -34.22 -7.27
N GLU A 28 52.85 -35.04 -7.01
CA GLU A 28 51.73 -35.18 -7.93
C GLU A 28 50.92 -33.88 -7.93
N PRO A 29 50.64 -33.28 -9.10
CA PRO A 29 49.76 -32.12 -9.17
C PRO A 29 48.36 -32.48 -8.66
N PRO A 30 47.58 -31.52 -8.14
CA PRO A 30 46.24 -31.80 -7.64
C PRO A 30 45.38 -32.41 -8.75
N PRO A 31 44.48 -33.36 -8.42
CA PRO A 31 43.63 -34.02 -9.40
C PRO A 31 42.78 -33.00 -10.15
N VAL A 32 42.49 -33.28 -11.42
CA VAL A 32 41.66 -32.42 -12.28
C VAL A 32 40.24 -32.40 -11.74
N VAL A 33 39.90 -31.34 -11.00
CA VAL A 33 38.61 -31.18 -10.33
C VAL A 33 38.10 -29.78 -10.66
N LEU A 34 36.82 -29.70 -11.00
CA LEU A 34 36.15 -28.44 -11.31
C LEU A 34 35.72 -27.76 -10.03
N SER A 35 35.99 -26.47 -9.92
CA SER A 35 35.50 -25.63 -8.83
C SER A 35 34.60 -24.52 -9.39
N VAL A 36 33.57 -24.16 -8.62
CA VAL A 36 32.60 -23.14 -9.02
C VAL A 36 33.21 -21.75 -8.76
N PRO A 37 33.16 -20.82 -9.74
CA PRO A 37 33.64 -19.46 -9.54
C PRO A 37 32.74 -18.72 -8.54
N THR A 38 33.35 -17.89 -7.70
CA THR A 38 32.60 -17.00 -6.79
C THR A 38 31.91 -15.89 -7.56
N LYS A 39 30.74 -15.45 -7.08
CA LYS A 39 30.01 -14.34 -7.69
C LYS A 39 30.61 -13.00 -7.27
N LYS A 40 30.56 -12.03 -8.19
CA LYS A 40 30.98 -10.65 -7.93
C LYS A 40 29.76 -9.75 -7.84
N SER A 41 29.85 -8.70 -7.02
CA SER A 41 28.79 -7.71 -6.83
C SER A 41 29.40 -6.30 -6.73
N LYS A 42 28.56 -5.27 -6.89
CA LYS A 42 28.92 -3.88 -6.62
C LYS A 42 28.52 -3.51 -5.19
N ALA A 43 29.22 -2.54 -4.59
CA ALA A 43 28.83 -1.99 -3.29
C ALA A 43 27.45 -1.33 -3.36
N ILE A 44 26.65 -1.47 -2.30
CA ILE A 44 25.35 -0.83 -2.10
C ILE A 44 25.28 -0.26 -0.68
N ARG A 45 24.30 0.60 -0.43
CA ARG A 45 24.01 1.15 0.90
C ARG A 45 22.58 0.80 1.28
N PHE A 46 22.38 0.21 2.46
CA PHE A 46 21.06 -0.18 2.96
C PHE A 46 20.26 1.01 3.53
N GLY A 47 20.94 1.97 4.16
CA GLY A 47 20.32 3.11 4.85
C GLY A 47 19.27 3.88 4.03
N PRO A 48 19.55 4.28 2.77
CA PRO A 48 18.59 5.04 1.95
C PRO A 48 17.27 4.33 1.65
N ALA A 49 17.22 2.99 1.74
CA ALA A 49 16.00 2.21 1.52
C ALA A 49 15.32 1.83 2.85
N LEU A 50 16.10 1.42 3.86
CA LEU A 50 15.57 0.96 5.13
C LEU A 50 15.09 2.10 6.04
N LEU A 51 15.83 3.21 6.12
CA LEU A 51 15.50 4.31 7.04
C LEU A 51 14.16 4.99 6.70
N PRO A 52 13.86 5.35 5.43
CA PRO A 52 12.55 5.88 5.08
C PRO A 52 11.42 4.88 5.32
N TYR A 53 11.69 3.59 5.15
CA TYR A 53 10.72 2.54 5.43
C TYR A 53 10.40 2.46 6.93
N ILE A 54 11.40 2.55 7.80
CA ILE A 54 11.19 2.59 9.26
C ILE A 54 10.35 3.81 9.64
N THR A 55 10.65 4.99 9.10
CA THR A 55 9.87 6.21 9.39
C THR A 55 8.42 6.11 8.90
N ASN A 56 8.20 5.60 7.68
CA ASN A 56 6.87 5.61 7.07
C ASN A 56 6.00 4.41 7.47
N ALA A 57 6.58 3.21 7.53
CA ALA A 57 5.84 1.98 7.81
C ALA A 57 5.79 1.67 9.30
N TYR A 58 6.87 1.91 10.05
CA TYR A 58 6.92 1.63 11.49
C TYR A 58 6.59 2.85 12.36
N ALA A 59 6.55 4.06 11.78
CA ALA A 59 6.39 5.32 12.52
C ALA A 59 7.42 5.50 13.66
N GLU A 60 8.60 4.90 13.52
CA GLU A 60 9.70 5.00 14.46
C GLU A 60 10.78 5.99 13.98
N ASP A 61 11.57 6.50 14.93
CA ASP A 61 12.69 7.40 14.62
C ASP A 61 13.82 6.63 13.92
N ALA A 62 14.08 6.98 12.67
CA ALA A 62 15.10 6.36 11.83
C ALA A 62 16.53 6.55 12.39
N THR A 63 16.80 7.63 13.15
CA THR A 63 18.14 7.93 13.65
C THR A 63 18.69 6.85 14.58
N LEU A 64 17.80 6.13 15.28
CA LEU A 64 18.15 5.02 16.17
C LEU A 64 18.77 3.82 15.43
N TYR A 65 18.53 3.71 14.12
CA TYR A 65 18.89 2.55 13.30
C TYR A 65 20.02 2.80 12.29
N GLU A 66 20.59 4.01 12.27
CA GLU A 66 21.68 4.37 11.35
C GLU A 66 22.93 3.51 11.58
N HIS A 67 23.27 3.24 12.85
CA HIS A 67 24.40 2.39 13.20
C HIS A 67 24.19 0.94 12.74
N ASP A 68 22.96 0.42 12.84
CA ASP A 68 22.62 -0.93 12.39
C ASP A 68 22.70 -1.03 10.86
N CYS A 69 22.33 0.03 10.14
CA CYS A 69 22.52 0.12 8.69
C CYS A 69 24.00 0.15 8.29
N GLN A 70 24.85 0.88 9.02
CA GLN A 70 26.29 0.92 8.76
C GLN A 70 26.93 -0.45 8.97
N ALA A 71 26.61 -1.12 10.08
CA ALA A 71 27.09 -2.48 10.34
C ALA A 71 26.67 -3.48 9.25
N LEU A 72 25.45 -3.36 8.71
CA LEU A 72 25.00 -4.20 7.59
C LEU A 72 25.75 -3.91 6.28
N ASP A 73 26.04 -2.63 5.99
CA ASP A 73 26.86 -2.23 4.85
C ASP A 73 28.28 -2.80 4.95
N ASP A 74 28.89 -2.76 6.13
CA ASP A 74 30.24 -3.25 6.39
C ASP A 74 30.31 -4.79 6.24
N LEU A 75 29.35 -5.51 6.83
CA LEU A 75 29.23 -6.97 6.65
C LEU A 75 29.09 -7.35 5.17
N ARG A 76 28.32 -6.59 4.40
CA ARG A 76 28.16 -6.82 2.96
C ARG A 76 29.45 -6.53 2.21
N ALA A 77 30.17 -5.47 2.55
CA ALA A 77 31.44 -5.13 1.94
C ALA A 77 32.46 -6.26 2.14
N GLU A 78 32.54 -6.81 3.35
CA GLU A 78 33.36 -7.98 3.66
C GLU A 78 32.92 -9.24 2.91
N ALA A 79 31.61 -9.48 2.78
CA ALA A 79 31.09 -10.65 2.07
C ALA A 79 31.40 -10.64 0.56
N ILE A 80 31.60 -9.47 -0.05
CA ILE A 80 31.84 -9.31 -1.49
C ILE A 80 33.33 -9.23 -1.82
N GLN A 81 34.14 -8.66 -0.92
CA GLN A 81 35.59 -8.54 -1.10
C GLN A 81 36.31 -9.79 -0.60
N LEU A 82 36.20 -10.86 -1.39
CA LEU A 82 36.86 -12.13 -1.08
C LEU A 82 38.37 -12.04 -1.38
N PRO A 83 39.25 -12.49 -0.47
CA PRO A 83 40.69 -12.55 -0.71
C PRO A 83 41.05 -13.65 -1.73
N ASP A 84 42.21 -13.51 -2.38
CA ASP A 84 42.71 -14.48 -3.37
C ASP A 84 42.94 -15.88 -2.78
N VAL A 85 43.25 -15.96 -1.49
CA VAL A 85 43.39 -17.23 -0.76
C VAL A 85 42.14 -17.47 0.08
N LEU A 86 41.40 -18.51 -0.27
CA LEU A 86 40.18 -18.88 0.43
C LEU A 86 40.46 -19.79 1.63
N THR A 87 39.89 -19.44 2.78
CA THR A 87 39.99 -20.19 4.03
C THR A 87 38.61 -20.41 4.65
N ILE A 88 38.53 -21.32 5.63
CA ILE A 88 37.26 -21.63 6.31
C ILE A 88 36.69 -20.41 7.06
N SER A 89 37.51 -19.46 7.53
CA SER A 89 37.03 -18.26 8.22
C SER A 89 36.25 -17.30 7.32
N ILE A 90 36.36 -17.43 6.01
CA ILE A 90 35.53 -16.68 5.05
C ILE A 90 34.10 -17.21 5.07
N ILE A 91 33.93 -18.52 5.21
CA ILE A 91 32.62 -19.16 5.30
C ILE A 91 31.88 -18.66 6.54
N ASP A 92 32.58 -18.55 7.66
CA ASP A 92 32.03 -18.02 8.92
C ASP A 92 31.51 -16.58 8.75
N ARG A 93 32.26 -15.71 8.05
CA ARG A 93 31.84 -14.33 7.74
C ARG A 93 30.66 -14.26 6.77
N LEU A 94 30.67 -15.10 5.73
CA LEU A 94 29.56 -15.20 4.79
C LEU A 94 28.27 -15.70 5.48
N PHE A 95 28.39 -16.65 6.40
CA PHE A 95 27.26 -17.09 7.22
C PHE A 95 26.80 -16.00 8.18
N MET A 96 27.69 -15.22 8.79
CA MET A 96 27.29 -14.07 9.61
C MET A 96 26.42 -13.09 8.82
N TYR A 97 26.84 -12.71 7.62
CA TYR A 97 26.04 -11.83 6.76
C TYR A 97 24.71 -12.47 6.33
N TYR A 98 24.74 -13.73 5.89
CA TYR A 98 23.53 -14.47 5.53
C TYR A 98 22.52 -14.54 6.69
N SER A 99 23.00 -14.82 7.89
CA SER A 99 22.21 -14.85 9.12
C SER A 99 21.52 -13.52 9.40
N GLN A 100 22.24 -12.40 9.26
CA GLN A 100 21.65 -11.06 9.41
C GLN A 100 20.61 -10.78 8.32
N LEU A 101 20.81 -11.23 7.08
CA LEU A 101 19.78 -11.13 6.03
C LEU A 101 18.53 -11.99 6.32
N VAL A 102 18.71 -13.17 6.93
CA VAL A 102 17.58 -14.01 7.37
C VAL A 102 16.76 -13.26 8.42
N PHE A 103 17.42 -12.68 9.42
CA PHE A 103 16.76 -11.84 10.44
C PHE A 103 16.11 -10.59 9.85
N LEU A 104 16.78 -9.89 8.93
CA LEU A 104 16.22 -8.73 8.24
C LEU A 104 14.90 -9.08 7.53
N GLY A 105 14.80 -10.29 6.97
CA GLY A 105 13.57 -10.77 6.33
C GLY A 105 12.40 -11.05 7.27
N THR A 106 12.60 -11.05 8.60
CA THR A 106 11.48 -11.12 9.57
C THR A 106 10.98 -9.72 9.96
N ARG A 107 11.79 -8.68 9.73
CA ARG A 107 11.49 -7.27 10.05
C ARG A 107 11.11 -6.43 8.85
N PHE A 108 11.45 -6.85 7.63
CA PHE A 108 11.18 -6.09 6.42
C PHE A 108 10.51 -6.97 5.35
N PRO A 109 9.70 -6.37 4.46
CA PRO A 109 9.19 -7.07 3.30
C PRO A 109 10.33 -7.55 2.39
N LEU A 110 10.03 -8.53 1.52
CA LEU A 110 11.00 -9.04 0.56
C LEU A 110 11.51 -7.98 -0.42
N ASP A 111 10.67 -6.99 -0.75
CA ASP A 111 11.03 -5.83 -1.57
C ASP A 111 10.96 -4.55 -0.72
N VAL A 112 12.13 -4.00 -0.43
CA VAL A 112 12.31 -2.72 0.29
C VAL A 112 12.68 -1.57 -0.65
N GLY A 113 12.58 -1.77 -1.97
CA GLY A 113 13.01 -0.81 -2.99
C GLY A 113 14.53 -0.74 -3.17
N LEU A 114 15.28 -1.72 -2.66
CA LEU A 114 16.73 -1.81 -2.80
C LEU A 114 17.14 -2.76 -3.94
N ASP A 115 17.82 -2.22 -4.95
CA ASP A 115 18.40 -3.00 -6.04
C ASP A 115 19.68 -3.73 -5.59
N TYR A 116 19.68 -5.06 -5.69
CA TYR A 116 20.86 -5.90 -5.44
C TYR A 116 21.60 -6.24 -6.75
N PRO A 117 22.80 -5.69 -7.00
CA PRO A 117 23.52 -5.86 -8.27
C PRO A 117 24.49 -7.05 -8.23
N TRP A 118 24.24 -8.10 -9.01
CA TRP A 118 25.13 -9.27 -9.11
C TRP A 118 25.54 -9.59 -10.55
N TYR A 119 26.78 -10.04 -10.72
CA TYR A 119 27.26 -10.62 -11.97
C TYR A 119 26.98 -12.13 -11.98
N PRO A 120 26.52 -12.71 -13.11
CA PRO A 120 26.39 -14.16 -13.25
C PRO A 120 27.73 -14.87 -13.07
N ALA A 121 27.74 -16.00 -12.37
CA ALA A 121 28.96 -16.72 -11.97
C ALA A 121 29.84 -17.14 -13.16
N PHE A 122 29.21 -17.69 -14.22
CA PHE A 122 29.89 -18.29 -15.38
C PHE A 122 30.07 -17.33 -16.56
N GLN A 123 29.48 -16.14 -16.50
CA GLN A 123 29.49 -15.13 -17.57
C GLN A 123 29.84 -13.76 -17.01
N GLN A 124 30.98 -13.67 -16.32
CA GLN A 124 31.41 -12.44 -15.63
C GLN A 124 31.58 -11.22 -16.54
N ASN A 125 31.68 -11.41 -17.87
CA ASN A 125 31.76 -10.36 -18.89
C ASN A 125 30.39 -9.87 -19.41
N LYS A 126 29.27 -10.41 -18.93
CA LYS A 126 27.91 -9.97 -19.32
C LYS A 126 27.35 -8.87 -18.42
N LYS A 127 26.22 -8.31 -18.86
CA LYS A 127 25.47 -7.22 -18.21
C LYS A 127 25.11 -7.59 -16.77
N LEU A 128 25.39 -6.66 -15.86
CA LEU A 128 24.99 -6.70 -14.45
C LEU A 128 23.48 -6.93 -14.31
N VAL A 129 23.09 -7.90 -13.48
CA VAL A 129 21.68 -8.17 -13.16
C VAL A 129 21.34 -7.51 -11.83
N LYS A 130 20.22 -6.77 -11.80
CA LYS A 130 19.69 -6.13 -10.61
C LYS A 130 18.31 -6.67 -10.32
N ARG A 131 18.02 -6.96 -9.05
CA ARG A 131 16.68 -7.35 -8.57
C ARG A 131 16.43 -6.71 -7.22
N THR A 132 15.17 -6.34 -6.97
CA THR A 132 14.72 -5.70 -5.73
C THR A 132 14.19 -6.71 -4.70
N ASN A 133 14.82 -7.89 -4.57
CA ASN A 133 14.32 -8.96 -3.71
C ASN A 133 15.39 -9.42 -2.71
N LEU A 134 15.08 -9.42 -1.41
CA LEU A 134 15.98 -9.87 -0.36
C LEU A 134 16.38 -11.35 -0.51
N ASN A 135 15.47 -12.21 -0.97
CA ASN A 135 15.78 -13.62 -1.25
C ASN A 135 16.76 -13.77 -2.42
N TYR A 136 16.81 -12.79 -3.33
CA TYR A 136 17.85 -12.74 -4.36
C TYR A 136 19.22 -12.52 -3.73
N GLU A 137 19.38 -11.57 -2.81
CA GLU A 137 20.64 -11.35 -2.09
C GLU A 137 21.06 -12.62 -1.33
N LYS A 138 20.13 -13.22 -0.57
CA LYS A 138 20.35 -14.49 0.16
C LYS A 138 20.84 -15.61 -0.76
N ALA A 139 20.19 -15.78 -1.92
CA ALA A 139 20.56 -16.82 -2.88
C ALA A 139 21.96 -16.61 -3.46
N ASN A 140 22.35 -15.35 -3.75
CA ASN A 140 23.68 -15.05 -4.28
C ASN A 140 24.80 -15.25 -3.25
N ILE A 141 24.56 -14.87 -1.99
CA ILE A 141 25.50 -15.13 -0.90
C ILE A 141 25.63 -16.64 -0.66
N LEU A 142 24.52 -17.38 -0.64
CA LEU A 142 24.54 -18.82 -0.46
C LEU A 142 25.20 -19.55 -1.63
N PHE A 143 25.01 -19.06 -2.86
CA PHE A 143 25.74 -19.55 -4.03
C PHE A 143 27.24 -19.33 -3.86
N THR A 144 27.64 -18.16 -3.35
CA THR A 144 29.04 -17.84 -3.08
C THR A 144 29.62 -18.75 -1.99
N ILE A 145 28.88 -19.06 -0.93
CA ILE A 145 29.26 -20.05 0.09
C ILE A 145 29.47 -21.43 -0.55
N GLY A 146 28.54 -21.89 -1.39
CA GLY A 146 28.67 -23.14 -2.14
C GLY A 146 29.90 -23.16 -3.05
N ALA A 147 30.19 -22.04 -3.72
CA ALA A 147 31.38 -21.87 -4.55
C ALA A 147 32.68 -21.95 -3.73
N VAL A 148 32.74 -21.28 -2.57
CA VAL A 148 33.90 -21.35 -1.66
C VAL A 148 34.12 -22.79 -1.17
N TYR A 149 33.06 -23.51 -0.79
CA TYR A 149 33.18 -24.93 -0.42
C TYR A 149 33.74 -25.79 -1.57
N SER A 150 33.31 -25.56 -2.81
CA SER A 150 33.85 -26.29 -3.97
C SER A 150 35.34 -26.00 -4.20
N GLN A 151 35.78 -24.76 -3.97
CA GLN A 151 37.18 -24.36 -4.11
C GLN A 151 38.04 -24.94 -2.98
N LEU A 152 37.56 -24.90 -1.74
CA LEU A 152 38.23 -25.54 -0.60
C LEU A 152 38.40 -27.05 -0.86
N GLY A 153 37.36 -27.72 -1.34
CA GLY A 153 37.44 -29.14 -1.73
C GLY A 153 38.44 -29.43 -2.85
N SER A 154 38.75 -28.45 -3.71
CA SER A 154 39.74 -28.58 -4.78
C SER A 154 41.17 -28.33 -4.27
N THR A 155 41.34 -27.48 -3.26
CA THR A 155 42.65 -27.14 -2.68
C THR A 155 43.14 -28.16 -1.64
N GLU A 156 42.23 -28.93 -1.03
CA GLU A 156 42.59 -29.93 -0.03
C GLU A 156 43.50 -31.04 -0.59
N THR A 157 44.55 -31.37 0.16
CA THR A 157 45.53 -32.38 -0.25
C THR A 157 44.94 -33.78 -0.23
N ARG A 158 45.13 -34.57 -1.30
CA ARG A 158 44.60 -35.94 -1.42
C ARG A 158 45.59 -37.05 -1.04
N ILE A 159 46.64 -36.68 -0.30
CA ILE A 159 47.71 -37.60 0.11
C ILE A 159 47.28 -38.47 1.30
N SER A 160 46.33 -37.99 2.13
CA SER A 160 45.83 -38.69 3.30
C SER A 160 44.34 -39.00 3.19
N THR A 161 43.91 -40.10 3.81
CA THR A 161 42.48 -40.46 3.89
C THR A 161 41.65 -39.42 4.64
N GLU A 162 42.26 -38.64 5.55
CA GLU A 162 41.64 -37.51 6.24
C GLU A 162 41.37 -36.34 5.29
N GLY A 163 42.37 -35.93 4.49
CA GLY A 163 42.21 -34.87 3.49
C GLY A 163 41.12 -35.20 2.47
N ILE A 164 41.04 -36.46 2.04
CA ILE A 164 39.99 -36.94 1.14
C ILE A 164 38.60 -36.91 1.80
N ARG A 165 38.49 -37.30 3.07
CA ARG A 165 37.23 -37.19 3.81
C ARG A 165 36.78 -35.73 3.92
N LYS A 166 37.70 -34.83 4.25
CA LYS A 166 37.44 -33.39 4.37
C LYS A 166 37.00 -32.77 3.04
N ALA A 167 37.71 -33.08 1.94
CA ALA A 167 37.33 -32.66 0.59
C ALA A 167 35.92 -33.17 0.21
N CYS A 168 35.62 -34.45 0.52
CA CYS A 168 34.29 -35.02 0.29
C CYS A 168 33.19 -34.27 1.06
N SER A 169 33.42 -33.95 2.34
CA SER A 169 32.47 -33.16 3.13
C SER A 169 32.23 -31.79 2.51
N TYR A 170 33.28 -31.10 2.05
CA TYR A 170 33.14 -29.79 1.39
C TYR A 170 32.31 -29.86 0.10
N TYR A 171 32.51 -30.86 -0.75
CA TYR A 171 31.66 -31.05 -1.94
C TYR A 171 30.21 -31.37 -1.57
N GLN A 172 29.97 -32.17 -0.53
CA GLN A 172 28.62 -32.44 -0.02
C GLN A 172 27.95 -31.18 0.55
N TYR A 173 28.70 -30.31 1.22
CA TYR A 173 28.21 -29.01 1.69
C TYR A 173 27.90 -28.06 0.53
N ALA A 174 28.76 -27.98 -0.49
CA ALA A 174 28.48 -27.20 -1.70
C ALA A 174 27.19 -27.67 -2.38
N ALA A 175 27.01 -28.98 -2.56
CA ALA A 175 25.78 -29.58 -3.09
C ALA A 175 24.56 -29.26 -2.21
N GLY A 176 24.71 -29.26 -0.88
CA GLY A 176 23.67 -28.89 0.06
C GLY A 176 23.22 -27.43 -0.08
N CYS A 177 24.17 -26.50 -0.21
CA CYS A 177 23.88 -25.08 -0.42
C CYS A 177 23.10 -24.85 -1.72
N PHE A 178 23.55 -25.41 -2.86
CA PHE A 178 22.85 -25.27 -4.14
C PHE A 178 21.44 -25.88 -4.11
N LYS A 179 21.28 -27.02 -3.44
CA LYS A 179 19.97 -27.66 -3.25
C LYS A 179 19.02 -26.82 -2.40
N TYR A 180 19.52 -26.17 -1.35
CA TYR A 180 18.73 -25.27 -0.52
C TYR A 180 18.25 -24.05 -1.32
N ILE A 181 19.12 -23.46 -2.15
CA ILE A 181 18.73 -22.37 -3.07
C ILE A 181 17.59 -22.82 -3.98
N SER A 182 17.72 -24.00 -4.61
CA SER A 182 16.75 -24.56 -5.54
C SER A 182 15.36 -24.77 -4.91
N ARG A 183 15.32 -25.27 -3.67
CA ARG A 183 14.06 -25.67 -3.01
C ARG A 183 13.39 -24.56 -2.20
N GLU A 184 14.16 -23.75 -1.49
CA GLU A 184 13.61 -22.81 -0.50
C GLU A 184 13.59 -21.36 -1.03
N LEU A 185 14.65 -20.91 -1.71
CA LEU A 185 14.81 -19.49 -2.06
C LEU A 185 14.24 -19.12 -3.45
N ILE A 186 14.35 -20.01 -4.44
CA ILE A 186 13.87 -19.74 -5.81
C ILE A 186 12.34 -19.65 -5.90
N PRO A 187 11.55 -20.55 -5.29
CA PRO A 187 10.09 -20.47 -5.37
C PRO A 187 9.55 -19.14 -4.84
N ASP A 188 10.17 -18.61 -3.78
CA ASP A 188 9.80 -17.35 -3.14
C ASP A 188 10.28 -16.09 -3.89
N LEU A 189 11.09 -16.24 -4.94
CA LEU A 189 11.64 -15.10 -5.69
C LEU A 189 10.58 -14.38 -6.55
N ARG A 190 9.46 -15.06 -6.85
CA ARG A 190 8.31 -14.60 -7.68
C ARG A 190 8.72 -13.89 -8.99
N SER A 191 9.91 -14.20 -9.51
CA SER A 191 10.50 -13.61 -10.70
C SER A 191 11.42 -14.64 -11.37
N THR A 192 11.63 -14.49 -12.69
CA THR A 192 12.51 -15.41 -13.41
C THR A 192 13.94 -15.30 -12.87
N PRO A 193 14.50 -16.40 -12.29
CA PRO A 193 15.86 -16.37 -11.78
C PRO A 193 16.85 -16.12 -12.93
N PRO A 194 17.95 -15.40 -12.70
CA PRO A 194 19.05 -15.34 -13.65
C PRO A 194 19.55 -16.75 -13.93
N GLY A 195 20.06 -17.03 -15.12
CA GLY A 195 20.29 -18.41 -15.54
C GLY A 195 21.30 -19.20 -14.71
N ASP A 196 22.22 -18.53 -13.98
CA ASP A 196 23.14 -19.21 -13.06
C ASP A 196 22.45 -19.67 -11.76
N LEU A 197 21.32 -19.05 -11.43
CA LEU A 197 20.39 -19.47 -10.38
C LEU A 197 19.17 -20.21 -10.96
N ALA A 198 19.14 -20.57 -12.24
CA ALA A 198 18.04 -21.38 -12.77
C ALA A 198 18.10 -22.79 -12.17
N VAL A 199 16.92 -23.36 -11.88
CA VAL A 199 16.78 -24.69 -11.28
C VAL A 199 17.61 -25.75 -12.02
N PRO A 200 17.58 -25.87 -13.36
CA PRO A 200 18.33 -26.93 -14.01
C PRO A 200 19.85 -26.67 -14.00
N THR A 201 20.29 -25.40 -14.00
CA THR A 201 21.72 -25.06 -13.78
C THR A 201 22.17 -25.48 -12.38
N LEU A 202 21.35 -25.25 -11.35
CA LEU A 202 21.65 -25.67 -9.99
C LEU A 202 21.67 -27.20 -9.85
N GLU A 203 20.76 -27.93 -10.50
CA GLU A 203 20.76 -29.41 -10.50
C GLU A 203 22.02 -29.98 -11.17
N VAL A 204 22.51 -29.34 -12.23
CA VAL A 204 23.81 -29.68 -12.83
C VAL A 204 24.95 -29.46 -11.82
N LEU A 205 24.97 -28.33 -11.12
CA LEU A 205 26.00 -28.05 -10.10
C LEU A 205 25.93 -29.04 -8.93
N ILE A 206 24.72 -29.38 -8.46
CA ILE A 206 24.52 -30.39 -7.40
C ILE A 206 25.07 -31.74 -7.86
N SER A 207 24.71 -32.17 -9.06
CA SER A 207 25.17 -33.45 -9.63
C SER A 207 26.69 -33.48 -9.79
N LEU A 208 27.29 -32.38 -10.25
CA LEU A 208 28.74 -32.25 -10.41
C LEU A 208 29.47 -32.33 -9.05
N MET A 209 29.01 -31.59 -8.03
CA MET A 209 29.61 -31.63 -6.70
C MET A 209 29.47 -33.03 -6.07
N LEU A 210 28.33 -33.69 -6.24
CA LEU A 210 28.15 -35.07 -5.77
C LEU A 210 29.03 -36.07 -6.53
N ALA A 211 29.23 -35.90 -7.84
CA ALA A 211 30.15 -36.73 -8.62
C ALA A 211 31.58 -36.64 -8.06
N GLN A 212 32.04 -35.42 -7.77
CA GLN A 212 33.37 -35.17 -7.18
C GLN A 212 33.49 -35.67 -5.74
N ALA A 213 32.42 -35.59 -4.94
CA ALA A 213 32.36 -36.16 -3.60
C ALA A 213 32.45 -37.71 -3.64
N GLN A 214 31.70 -38.33 -4.56
CA GLN A 214 31.72 -39.78 -4.75
C GLN A 214 33.08 -40.24 -5.29
N GLU A 215 33.72 -39.45 -6.15
CA GLU A 215 35.11 -39.67 -6.60
C GLU A 215 36.08 -39.67 -5.41
N CYS A 216 35.95 -38.73 -4.46
CA CYS A 216 36.73 -38.76 -3.22
C CYS A 216 36.50 -40.05 -2.41
N MET A 217 35.25 -40.51 -2.29
CA MET A 217 34.94 -41.77 -1.59
C MET A 217 35.52 -42.99 -2.30
N TRP A 218 35.51 -43.00 -3.63
CA TRP A 218 36.19 -44.03 -4.42
C TRP A 218 37.70 -44.01 -4.23
N GLN A 219 38.35 -42.82 -4.30
CA GLN A 219 39.79 -42.67 -4.06
C GLN A 219 40.17 -43.20 -2.68
N LYS A 220 39.38 -42.86 -1.66
CA LYS A 220 39.56 -43.38 -0.30
C LYS A 220 39.48 -44.91 -0.27
N ALA A 221 38.47 -45.51 -0.92
CA ALA A 221 38.31 -46.97 -0.96
C ALA A 221 39.48 -47.69 -1.68
N VAL A 222 40.06 -47.06 -2.70
CA VAL A 222 41.26 -47.56 -3.38
C VAL A 222 42.49 -47.49 -2.47
N MET A 223 42.68 -46.37 -1.76
CA MET A 223 43.78 -46.19 -0.79
C MET A 223 43.68 -47.13 0.41
N GLU A 224 42.47 -47.43 0.87
CA GLU A 224 42.21 -48.41 1.95
C GLU A 224 42.26 -49.86 1.45
N HIS A 225 42.63 -50.10 0.18
CA HIS A 225 42.72 -51.42 -0.45
C HIS A 225 41.45 -52.28 -0.27
N MET A 226 40.27 -51.66 -0.44
CA MET A 226 39.00 -52.38 -0.36
C MET A 226 38.85 -53.44 -1.47
N LYS A 227 37.94 -54.40 -1.27
CA LYS A 227 37.64 -55.44 -2.27
C LYS A 227 37.22 -54.81 -3.61
N HIS A 228 37.68 -55.39 -4.71
CA HIS A 228 37.37 -54.93 -6.08
C HIS A 228 35.87 -54.77 -6.35
N GLY A 229 35.02 -55.67 -5.82
CA GLY A 229 33.57 -55.53 -5.93
C GLY A 229 33.03 -54.25 -5.29
N THR A 230 33.56 -53.80 -4.15
CA THR A 230 33.15 -52.51 -3.54
C THR A 230 33.67 -51.33 -4.35
N ILE A 231 34.92 -51.38 -4.80
CA ILE A 231 35.51 -50.31 -5.64
C ILE A 231 34.72 -50.15 -6.95
N ALA A 232 34.32 -51.26 -7.60
CA ALA A 232 33.49 -51.23 -8.81
C ALA A 232 32.11 -50.60 -8.57
N ARG A 233 31.44 -50.93 -7.45
CA ARG A 233 30.14 -50.34 -7.08
C ARG A 233 30.21 -48.85 -6.77
N LEU A 234 31.35 -48.36 -6.26
CA LEU A 234 31.59 -46.94 -6.04
C LEU A 234 31.89 -46.22 -7.36
N ALA A 235 32.76 -46.78 -8.21
CA ALA A 235 33.15 -46.19 -9.50
C ALA A 235 31.97 -46.06 -10.47
N ILE A 236 31.10 -47.07 -10.58
CA ILE A 236 29.93 -46.99 -11.47
C ILE A 236 28.98 -45.86 -11.06
N LYS A 237 28.89 -45.59 -9.74
CA LYS A 237 28.05 -44.51 -9.22
C LYS A 237 28.66 -43.14 -9.50
N VAL A 238 29.99 -43.02 -9.52
CA VAL A 238 30.68 -41.78 -9.98
C VAL A 238 30.31 -41.50 -11.44
N ALA A 239 30.37 -42.51 -12.31
CA ALA A 239 29.96 -42.38 -13.71
C ALA A 239 28.49 -41.98 -13.85
N ASP A 240 27.56 -42.60 -13.10
CA ASP A 240 26.14 -42.23 -13.13
C ASP A 240 25.90 -40.75 -12.75
N PHE A 241 26.65 -40.21 -11.78
CA PHE A 241 26.54 -38.80 -11.39
C PHE A 241 27.10 -37.84 -12.46
N PHE A 242 28.21 -38.19 -13.11
CA PHE A 242 28.70 -37.41 -14.25
C PHE A 242 27.79 -37.53 -15.49
N ASP A 243 27.15 -38.68 -15.71
CA ASP A 243 26.14 -38.84 -16.76
C ASP A 243 24.88 -38.01 -16.47
N ALA A 244 24.50 -37.84 -15.21
CA ALA A 244 23.40 -36.96 -14.83
C ALA A 244 23.67 -35.50 -15.25
N VAL A 245 24.93 -35.04 -15.16
CA VAL A 245 25.34 -33.71 -15.66
C VAL A 245 25.15 -33.57 -17.17
N LEU A 246 25.30 -34.66 -17.94
CA LEU A 246 25.21 -34.67 -19.41
C LEU A 246 23.78 -34.85 -19.95
N LYS A 247 22.86 -35.37 -19.12
CA LYS A 247 21.46 -35.63 -19.49
C LYS A 247 20.59 -34.37 -19.49
N GLU A 248 21.03 -33.32 -18.82
CA GLU A 248 20.32 -32.04 -18.76
C GLU A 248 20.36 -31.31 -20.12
N ASP A 249 19.25 -30.66 -20.48
CA ASP A 249 19.01 -30.12 -21.83
C ASP A 249 20.10 -29.15 -22.30
N LYS A 250 20.51 -29.27 -23.59
CA LYS A 250 21.55 -28.40 -24.20
C LYS A 250 21.21 -26.92 -24.13
N THR A 251 19.93 -26.56 -24.13
CA THR A 251 19.41 -25.18 -23.96
C THR A 251 19.73 -24.60 -22.59
N THR A 252 19.78 -25.43 -21.53
CA THR A 252 20.13 -25.03 -20.17
C THR A 252 21.65 -24.99 -19.96
N THR A 253 22.39 -25.93 -20.59
CA THR A 253 23.86 -25.99 -20.49
C THR A 253 24.60 -24.87 -21.23
N GLY A 254 23.89 -24.03 -22.01
CA GLY A 254 24.48 -22.90 -22.74
C GLY A 254 25.11 -21.82 -21.85
N GLU A 255 24.88 -21.88 -20.54
CA GLU A 255 25.51 -20.98 -19.56
C GLU A 255 26.79 -21.53 -18.94
N LEU A 256 26.98 -22.86 -18.93
CA LEU A 256 28.17 -23.50 -18.42
C LEU A 256 29.27 -23.51 -19.48
N PRO A 257 30.56 -23.40 -19.09
CA PRO A 257 31.65 -23.56 -20.05
C PRO A 257 31.60 -24.93 -20.72
N ASN A 258 31.69 -24.97 -22.06
CA ASN A 258 31.72 -26.23 -22.83
C ASN A 258 32.80 -27.21 -22.35
N ASP A 259 33.87 -26.71 -21.74
CA ASP A 259 34.95 -27.51 -21.19
C ASP A 259 34.54 -28.31 -19.94
N TRP A 260 33.56 -27.83 -19.18
CA TRP A 260 33.01 -28.58 -18.04
C TRP A 260 32.21 -29.79 -18.50
N LEU A 261 31.43 -29.65 -19.58
CA LEU A 261 30.68 -30.75 -20.19
C LEU A 261 31.63 -31.81 -20.76
N LYS A 262 32.68 -31.39 -21.47
CA LYS A 262 33.73 -32.30 -21.96
C LYS A 262 34.43 -33.01 -20.81
N HIS A 263 34.75 -32.30 -19.73
CA HIS A 263 35.37 -32.89 -18.55
C HIS A 263 34.45 -33.94 -17.89
N ALA A 264 33.16 -33.64 -17.73
CA ALA A 264 32.17 -34.59 -17.22
C ALA A 264 32.04 -35.83 -18.13
N GLN A 265 32.03 -35.65 -19.44
CA GLN A 265 32.01 -36.76 -20.42
C GLN A 265 33.24 -37.65 -20.31
N ILE A 266 34.43 -37.06 -20.26
CA ILE A 266 35.69 -37.81 -20.10
C ILE A 266 35.70 -38.57 -18.78
N LYS A 267 35.33 -37.92 -17.68
CA LYS A 267 35.28 -38.54 -16.34
C LYS A 267 34.23 -39.66 -16.27
N SER A 268 33.06 -39.49 -16.90
CA SER A 268 32.04 -40.54 -16.96
C SER A 268 32.58 -41.81 -17.64
N SER A 269 33.10 -41.69 -18.87
CA SER A 269 33.67 -42.83 -19.60
C SER A 269 34.86 -43.46 -18.86
N TYR A 270 35.71 -42.65 -18.23
CA TYR A 270 36.81 -43.15 -17.39
C TYR A 270 36.30 -43.97 -16.20
N PHE A 271 35.37 -43.44 -15.40
CA PHE A 271 34.86 -44.17 -14.24
C PHE A 271 34.02 -45.39 -14.60
N LEU A 272 33.35 -45.36 -15.75
CA LEU A 272 32.69 -46.54 -16.31
C LEU A 272 33.71 -47.64 -16.64
N ALA A 273 34.84 -47.28 -17.25
CA ALA A 273 35.93 -48.22 -17.51
C ALA A 273 36.55 -48.76 -16.21
N VAL A 274 36.82 -47.90 -15.22
CA VAL A 274 37.32 -48.29 -13.89
C VAL A 274 36.38 -49.28 -13.21
N ALA A 275 35.06 -49.03 -13.28
CA ALA A 275 34.05 -49.92 -12.71
C ALA A 275 34.07 -51.30 -13.36
N GLN A 276 34.14 -51.36 -14.69
CA GLN A 276 34.18 -52.62 -15.44
C GLN A 276 35.49 -53.38 -15.21
N TYR A 277 36.63 -52.68 -15.14
CA TYR A 277 37.93 -53.28 -14.84
C TYR A 277 37.97 -53.92 -13.45
N HIS A 278 37.54 -53.19 -12.41
CA HIS A 278 37.47 -53.77 -11.07
C HIS A 278 36.42 -54.89 -10.96
N LYS A 279 35.32 -54.81 -11.71
CA LYS A 279 34.34 -55.90 -11.76
C LYS A 279 34.91 -57.14 -12.46
N ALA A 280 35.72 -56.99 -13.50
CA ALA A 280 36.45 -58.08 -14.12
C ALA A 280 37.40 -58.76 -13.13
N ASN A 281 38.13 -57.98 -12.33
CA ASN A 281 39.01 -58.50 -11.27
C ASN A 281 38.24 -59.25 -10.16
N GLU A 282 36.99 -58.87 -9.89
CA GLU A 282 36.10 -59.66 -9.02
C GLU A 282 35.69 -60.98 -9.69
N CYS A 283 35.35 -60.97 -10.99
CA CYS A 283 35.03 -62.18 -11.76
C CYS A 283 36.19 -63.19 -11.78
N ILE A 284 37.45 -62.71 -11.87
CA ILE A 284 38.66 -63.55 -11.72
C ILE A 284 38.62 -64.30 -10.38
N SER A 285 38.36 -63.58 -9.29
CA SER A 285 38.30 -64.17 -7.94
C SER A 285 37.16 -65.19 -7.76
N MET A 286 36.12 -65.09 -8.60
CA MET A 286 34.97 -65.99 -8.62
C MET A 286 35.10 -67.11 -9.67
N SER A 287 36.24 -67.23 -10.35
CA SER A 287 36.48 -68.19 -11.44
C SER A 287 35.47 -68.07 -12.60
N LYS A 288 35.06 -66.85 -12.95
CA LYS A 288 34.17 -66.55 -14.08
C LYS A 288 34.95 -65.88 -15.22
N TYR A 289 35.72 -66.67 -15.95
CA TYR A 289 36.70 -66.19 -16.94
C TYR A 289 36.05 -65.68 -18.23
N GLY A 290 34.90 -66.24 -18.63
CA GLY A 290 34.11 -65.70 -19.75
C GLY A 290 33.58 -64.29 -19.47
N GLU A 291 32.99 -64.08 -18.27
CA GLU A 291 32.50 -62.77 -17.84
C GLU A 291 33.63 -61.73 -17.66
N GLU A 292 34.81 -62.17 -17.20
CA GLU A 292 36.00 -61.32 -17.09
C GLU A 292 36.40 -60.72 -18.45
N ILE A 293 36.55 -61.56 -19.48
CA ILE A 293 36.93 -61.11 -20.83
C ILE A 293 35.90 -60.13 -21.40
N ALA A 294 34.61 -60.45 -21.24
CA ALA A 294 33.53 -59.59 -21.70
C ALA A 294 33.59 -58.19 -21.04
N ARG A 295 33.84 -58.13 -19.72
CA ARG A 295 33.97 -56.86 -18.98
C ARG A 295 35.25 -56.09 -19.32
N LEU A 296 36.38 -56.77 -19.52
CA LEU A 296 37.63 -56.13 -19.95
C LEU A 296 37.51 -55.53 -21.36
N ARG A 297 36.78 -56.17 -22.29
CA ARG A 297 36.50 -55.60 -23.61
C ARG A 297 35.67 -54.31 -23.51
N ILE A 298 34.65 -54.29 -22.65
CA ILE A 298 33.87 -53.07 -22.38
C ILE A 298 34.76 -51.98 -21.77
N ALA A 299 35.57 -52.34 -20.76
CA ALA A 299 36.49 -51.40 -20.13
C ALA A 299 37.48 -50.79 -21.14
N LYS A 300 38.02 -51.59 -22.08
CA LYS A 300 38.89 -51.12 -23.16
C LYS A 300 38.18 -50.11 -24.08
N GLY A 301 36.95 -50.42 -24.48
CA GLY A 301 36.14 -49.53 -25.32
C GLY A 301 35.87 -48.18 -24.66
N GLU A 302 35.46 -48.18 -23.38
CA GLU A 302 35.18 -46.95 -22.64
C GLU A 302 36.45 -46.14 -22.30
N THR A 303 37.57 -46.81 -22.00
CA THR A 303 38.86 -46.12 -21.79
C THR A 303 39.36 -45.48 -23.10
N SER A 304 39.12 -46.10 -24.25
CA SER A 304 39.49 -45.54 -25.56
C SER A 304 38.70 -44.27 -25.84
N LYS A 305 37.38 -44.28 -25.59
CA LYS A 305 36.53 -43.08 -25.69
C LYS A 305 37.01 -41.95 -24.77
N ALA A 306 37.40 -42.28 -23.53
CA ALA A 306 37.94 -41.28 -22.60
C ALA A 306 39.26 -40.66 -23.12
N LEU A 307 40.20 -41.48 -23.65
CA LEU A 307 41.47 -41.01 -24.22
C LEU A 307 41.27 -40.19 -25.52
N GLU A 308 40.34 -40.60 -26.38
CA GLU A 308 39.93 -39.82 -27.56
C GLU A 308 39.34 -38.46 -27.15
N GLY A 309 38.51 -38.43 -26.12
CA GLY A 309 37.98 -37.18 -25.55
C GLY A 309 39.07 -36.26 -24.97
N ILE A 310 40.07 -36.84 -24.30
CA ILE A 310 41.24 -36.10 -23.78
C ILE A 310 42.09 -35.53 -24.92
N THR A 311 42.36 -36.31 -25.97
CA THR A 311 43.16 -35.84 -27.11
C THR A 311 42.41 -34.77 -27.93
N ALA A 312 41.09 -34.91 -28.07
CA ALA A 312 40.25 -33.91 -28.71
C ALA A 312 40.16 -32.59 -27.92
N SER A 313 40.21 -32.64 -26.58
CA SER A 313 40.24 -31.42 -25.75
C SER A 313 41.59 -30.69 -25.77
N MET A 314 42.68 -31.35 -26.22
CA MET A 314 44.02 -30.77 -26.40
C MET A 314 44.27 -30.11 -27.78
N GLY A 315 43.30 -30.02 -28.69
CA GLY A 315 43.53 -29.74 -30.12
C GLY A 315 44.27 -28.42 -30.49
N SER A 316 45.21 -28.55 -31.44
CA SER A 316 45.91 -27.53 -32.26
C SER A 316 47.03 -26.68 -31.62
N ASN A 317 48.18 -27.28 -31.32
CA ASN A 317 49.45 -26.59 -31.55
C ASN A 317 50.12 -27.24 -32.76
N THR A 318 50.22 -26.43 -33.81
CA THR A 318 50.85 -26.69 -35.10
C THR A 318 52.12 -27.52 -34.98
N SER A 319 52.22 -28.50 -35.87
CA SER A 319 53.47 -29.14 -36.26
C SER A 319 54.47 -28.05 -36.68
N TYR A 320 55.43 -27.72 -35.83
CA TYR A 320 56.67 -27.09 -36.28
C TYR A 320 57.73 -28.18 -36.28
N THR A 321 58.08 -28.59 -37.49
CA THR A 321 59.35 -29.21 -37.80
C THR A 321 60.49 -28.42 -37.16
N LEU A 322 61.41 -29.17 -36.55
CA LEU A 322 62.76 -28.78 -36.15
C LEU A 322 63.32 -27.57 -36.91
N THR A 323 63.60 -26.48 -36.19
CA THR A 323 64.84 -25.68 -36.31
C THR A 323 64.91 -24.61 -35.22
N GLY A 324 65.87 -24.77 -34.31
CA GLY A 324 66.62 -23.68 -33.66
C GLY A 324 65.89 -22.74 -32.68
N GLY A 325 66.28 -22.81 -31.39
CA GLY A 325 66.16 -21.67 -30.48
C GLY A 325 65.60 -22.01 -29.10
N PHE A 326 66.50 -22.19 -28.14
CA PHE A 326 66.23 -22.11 -26.69
C PHE A 326 65.50 -20.80 -26.35
N GLY A 327 64.40 -20.84 -25.58
CA GLY A 327 63.97 -19.63 -24.86
C GLY A 327 62.48 -19.37 -24.55
N LEU A 328 61.52 -20.27 -24.81
CA LEU A 328 60.08 -19.96 -24.60
C LEU A 328 59.28 -20.92 -23.70
N MET A 329 59.90 -21.97 -23.14
CA MET A 329 59.23 -22.89 -22.20
C MET A 329 59.20 -22.38 -20.74
N ALA A 330 60.02 -21.39 -20.39
CA ALA A 330 60.20 -20.94 -19.00
C ALA A 330 59.29 -19.77 -18.57
N LEU A 331 58.47 -19.22 -19.48
CA LEU A 331 57.64 -18.03 -19.21
C LEU A 331 56.13 -18.32 -19.19
N LEU A 332 55.72 -19.57 -19.43
CA LEU A 332 54.32 -20.02 -19.36
C LEU A 332 54.01 -20.84 -18.11
N THR A 333 54.98 -21.06 -17.22
CA THR A 333 54.84 -21.87 -16.01
C THR A 333 54.48 -21.07 -14.74
N SER A 334 54.27 -19.76 -14.82
CA SER A 334 54.06 -18.93 -13.61
C SER A 334 52.84 -18.00 -13.63
N ALA A 335 51.79 -18.29 -14.40
CA ALA A 335 50.51 -17.57 -14.29
C ALA A 335 49.41 -18.50 -13.74
N PRO A 336 48.74 -18.16 -12.62
CA PRO A 336 47.57 -18.91 -12.17
C PRO A 336 46.45 -18.78 -13.21
N SER A 337 45.81 -19.90 -13.54
CA SER A 337 44.78 -20.07 -14.58
C SER A 337 43.45 -19.33 -14.37
N ALA A 338 43.45 -18.11 -13.84
CA ALA A 338 42.24 -17.41 -13.39
C ALA A 338 41.52 -16.59 -14.48
N LEU A 339 42.06 -16.40 -15.69
CA LEU A 339 41.49 -15.43 -16.65
C LEU A 339 41.07 -15.98 -18.03
N THR A 340 41.30 -17.25 -18.35
CA THR A 340 40.97 -17.78 -19.70
C THR A 340 40.20 -19.10 -19.75
N GLY A 341 39.77 -19.67 -18.62
CA GLY A 341 38.78 -20.77 -18.61
C GLY A 341 39.18 -22.06 -19.37
N MET A 342 40.42 -22.20 -19.84
CA MET A 342 40.90 -23.42 -20.48
C MET A 342 41.23 -24.44 -19.39
N VAL A 343 40.34 -25.41 -19.17
CA VAL A 343 40.66 -26.61 -18.38
C VAL A 343 41.49 -27.53 -19.28
N GLN A 344 42.80 -27.31 -19.33
CA GLN A 344 43.71 -28.29 -19.94
C GLN A 344 43.74 -29.55 -19.06
N PRO A 345 43.62 -30.77 -19.62
CA PRO A 345 43.86 -31.99 -18.85
C PRO A 345 45.31 -31.97 -18.35
N GLN A 346 45.52 -31.85 -17.04
CA GLN A 346 46.88 -31.87 -16.48
C GLN A 346 47.53 -33.24 -16.71
N SER A 347 48.85 -33.28 -16.86
CA SER A 347 49.63 -34.47 -17.25
C SER A 347 49.33 -35.71 -16.38
N GLY A 348 49.09 -35.54 -15.08
CA GLY A 348 48.81 -36.64 -14.14
C GLY A 348 47.55 -37.47 -14.47
N PHE A 349 46.42 -36.84 -14.78
CA PHE A 349 45.18 -37.59 -15.12
C PHE A 349 45.28 -38.29 -16.49
N VAL A 350 46.03 -37.70 -17.42
CA VAL A 350 46.31 -38.32 -18.72
C VAL A 350 47.16 -39.57 -18.55
N ASP A 351 48.14 -39.52 -17.64
CA ASP A 351 48.98 -40.66 -17.30
C ASP A 351 48.19 -41.74 -16.55
N GLU A 352 47.28 -41.37 -15.63
CA GLU A 352 46.34 -42.32 -15.00
C GLU A 352 45.47 -43.08 -16.02
N ALA A 353 44.86 -42.36 -16.98
CA ALA A 353 44.03 -42.97 -18.01
C ALA A 353 44.84 -43.90 -18.94
N LYS A 354 46.08 -43.52 -19.29
CA LYS A 354 47.01 -44.37 -20.06
C LYS A 354 47.44 -45.60 -19.27
N ASN A 355 47.72 -45.45 -17.98
CA ASN A 355 48.10 -46.56 -17.10
C ASN A 355 46.95 -47.56 -16.91
N LEU A 356 45.72 -47.06 -16.80
CA LEU A 356 44.52 -47.89 -16.79
C LEU A 356 44.37 -48.67 -18.11
N MET A 357 44.51 -47.99 -19.26
CA MET A 357 44.47 -48.64 -20.58
C MET A 357 45.52 -49.74 -20.70
N ALA A 358 46.78 -49.46 -20.34
CA ALA A 358 47.87 -50.43 -20.41
C ALA A 358 47.63 -51.64 -19.48
N SER A 359 46.99 -51.43 -18.33
CA SER A 359 46.63 -52.52 -17.41
C SER A 359 45.49 -53.37 -17.96
N ILE A 360 44.43 -52.74 -18.50
CA ILE A 360 43.32 -53.44 -19.15
C ILE A 360 43.82 -54.28 -20.33
N GLU A 361 44.71 -53.74 -21.18
CA GLU A 361 45.23 -54.49 -22.34
C GLU A 361 46.10 -55.68 -21.94
N ARG A 362 46.94 -55.51 -20.90
CA ARG A 362 47.78 -56.59 -20.37
C ARG A 362 46.92 -57.72 -19.81
N ASP A 363 45.91 -57.38 -19.00
CA ASP A 363 45.05 -58.36 -18.35
C ASP A 363 44.09 -59.01 -19.33
N LEU A 364 43.59 -58.26 -20.34
CA LEU A 364 42.76 -58.82 -21.41
C LEU A 364 43.54 -59.84 -22.25
N LEU A 365 44.78 -59.53 -22.63
CA LEU A 365 45.62 -60.46 -23.39
C LEU A 365 45.90 -61.73 -22.60
N ARG A 366 46.15 -61.60 -21.29
CA ARG A 366 46.33 -62.73 -20.39
C ARG A 366 45.06 -63.57 -20.27
N ALA A 367 43.91 -62.94 -19.99
CA ALA A 367 42.63 -63.60 -19.83
C ALA A 367 42.19 -64.33 -21.11
N GLU A 368 42.35 -63.71 -22.29
CA GLU A 368 42.03 -64.35 -23.57
C GLU A 368 42.94 -65.55 -23.86
N LYS A 369 44.24 -65.44 -23.56
CA LYS A 369 45.18 -66.55 -23.70
C LYS A 369 44.85 -67.71 -22.76
N ASP A 370 44.62 -67.42 -21.49
CA ASP A 370 44.30 -68.43 -20.47
C ASP A 370 42.93 -69.09 -20.77
N ASN A 371 41.93 -68.33 -21.20
CA ASN A 371 40.62 -68.89 -21.55
C ASN A 371 40.66 -69.71 -22.85
N ASN A 372 41.45 -69.32 -23.85
CA ASN A 372 41.58 -70.07 -25.11
C ASN A 372 42.37 -71.39 -24.96
N VAL A 373 43.20 -71.51 -23.92
CA VAL A 373 44.09 -72.67 -23.72
C VAL A 373 43.65 -73.56 -22.56
N VAL A 374 43.12 -72.98 -21.47
CA VAL A 374 42.89 -73.67 -20.19
C VAL A 374 41.40 -73.77 -19.85
N TYR A 375 40.67 -72.65 -19.82
CA TYR A 375 39.32 -72.61 -19.24
C TYR A 375 38.21 -72.89 -20.25
N LEU A 376 38.36 -72.46 -21.50
CA LEU A 376 37.43 -72.64 -22.62
C LEU A 376 35.98 -72.22 -22.30
N GLU A 377 35.81 -71.20 -21.45
CA GLU A 377 34.49 -70.66 -21.14
C GLU A 377 33.96 -69.81 -22.30
N SER A 378 32.65 -69.89 -22.57
CA SER A 378 32.01 -69.01 -23.54
C SER A 378 31.98 -67.58 -23.03
N VAL A 379 32.39 -66.64 -23.88
CA VAL A 379 32.35 -65.21 -23.55
C VAL A 379 30.91 -64.71 -23.75
N PRO A 380 30.20 -64.30 -22.69
CA PRO A 380 28.84 -63.80 -22.81
C PRO A 380 28.81 -62.47 -23.55
N ASP A 381 27.71 -62.20 -24.24
CA ASP A 381 27.50 -60.91 -24.87
C ASP A 381 27.25 -59.82 -23.80
N SER A 382 27.54 -58.56 -24.14
CA SER A 382 27.41 -57.41 -23.24
C SER A 382 26.02 -57.27 -22.60
N THR A 383 24.98 -57.72 -23.29
CA THR A 383 23.56 -57.71 -22.84
C THR A 383 23.24 -58.78 -21.80
N GLN A 384 24.06 -59.83 -21.72
CA GLN A 384 23.89 -60.97 -20.82
C GLN A 384 24.65 -60.79 -19.49
N LEU A 385 25.45 -59.73 -19.37
CA LEU A 385 26.22 -59.43 -18.17
C LEU A 385 25.33 -58.86 -17.05
N ALA A 386 25.50 -59.38 -15.83
CA ALA A 386 24.85 -58.80 -14.66
C ALA A 386 25.27 -57.33 -14.47
N PRO A 387 24.32 -56.40 -14.22
CA PRO A 387 24.65 -55.00 -14.00
C PRO A 387 25.46 -54.83 -12.71
N ILE A 388 26.40 -53.89 -12.72
CA ILE A 388 27.15 -53.53 -11.52
C ILE A 388 26.20 -52.82 -10.55
N LEU A 389 26.08 -53.35 -9.33
CA LEU A 389 25.29 -52.70 -8.27
C LEU A 389 25.89 -51.32 -7.96
N ARG A 390 25.04 -50.35 -7.61
CA ARG A 390 25.51 -48.99 -7.29
C ARG A 390 25.60 -48.82 -5.79
N SER A 391 26.69 -48.24 -5.31
CA SER A 391 26.86 -47.90 -3.90
C SER A 391 26.94 -46.38 -3.77
N ASP A 392 25.85 -45.77 -3.30
CA ASP A 392 25.77 -44.33 -3.09
C ASP A 392 26.24 -43.98 -1.67
N MET A 393 27.37 -43.28 -1.54
CA MET A 393 27.97 -42.94 -0.24
C MET A 393 27.88 -41.45 0.06
N VAL A 394 27.35 -40.64 -0.86
CA VAL A 394 27.33 -39.19 -0.75
C VAL A 394 25.92 -38.67 -0.91
N LYS A 395 25.62 -37.60 -0.20
CA LYS A 395 24.34 -36.90 -0.32
C LYS A 395 24.57 -35.40 -0.17
N PRO A 396 23.68 -34.56 -0.72
CA PRO A 396 23.70 -33.14 -0.40
C PRO A 396 23.55 -32.97 1.11
N MET A 397 24.55 -32.37 1.74
CA MET A 397 24.56 -32.09 3.18
C MET A 397 24.33 -30.60 3.38
N ILE A 398 23.20 -30.22 3.97
CA ILE A 398 22.95 -28.83 4.33
C ILE A 398 23.80 -28.51 5.57
N PRO A 399 24.72 -27.53 5.53
CA PRO A 399 25.43 -27.06 6.71
C PRO A 399 24.46 -26.76 7.87
N SER A 400 24.80 -27.18 9.09
CA SER A 400 23.98 -26.92 10.29
C SER A 400 23.72 -25.43 10.50
N ASP A 401 24.70 -24.59 10.10
CA ASP A 401 24.64 -23.14 10.22
C ASP A 401 23.57 -22.48 9.33
N LEU A 402 23.04 -23.21 8.33
CA LEU A 402 21.87 -22.76 7.54
C LEU A 402 20.53 -23.08 8.20
N VAL A 403 20.49 -24.14 9.02
CA VAL A 403 19.26 -24.62 9.67
C VAL A 403 19.00 -23.84 10.95
N GLU A 404 20.06 -23.43 11.64
CA GLU A 404 20.00 -22.57 12.83
C GLU A 404 20.70 -21.23 12.54
N PRO A 405 20.02 -20.28 11.87
CA PRO A 405 20.62 -19.03 11.40
C PRO A 405 21.04 -18.05 12.51
N ALA A 406 21.02 -18.43 13.79
CA ALA A 406 21.49 -17.61 14.91
C ALA A 406 23.03 -17.64 15.07
N TYR A 407 23.75 -17.55 13.96
CA TYR A 407 25.20 -17.69 13.89
C TYR A 407 25.95 -16.68 14.77
N TRP A 408 25.38 -15.48 14.96
CA TRP A 408 25.89 -14.44 15.87
C TRP A 408 25.99 -14.86 17.35
N LYS A 409 25.27 -15.89 17.80
CA LYS A 409 25.39 -16.41 19.18
C LYS A 409 26.64 -17.25 19.41
N ARG A 410 27.30 -17.73 18.34
CA ARG A 410 28.39 -18.72 18.41
C ARG A 410 29.79 -18.09 18.36
N MET A 411 29.90 -16.82 17.95
CA MET A 411 31.18 -16.10 17.81
C MET A 411 31.27 -14.89 18.76
N PRO A 412 31.48 -15.10 20.07
CA PRO A 412 31.46 -14.02 21.07
C PRO A 412 32.54 -12.94 20.92
N ASN A 413 33.49 -13.10 19.99
CA ASN A 413 34.64 -12.20 19.81
C ASN A 413 34.50 -11.21 18.63
N VAL A 414 33.32 -11.15 17.99
CA VAL A 414 33.03 -10.17 16.94
C VAL A 414 32.14 -9.09 17.54
N GLU A 415 32.36 -7.81 17.24
CA GLU A 415 31.60 -6.68 17.79
C GLU A 415 30.07 -6.79 17.53
N LEU A 416 29.67 -7.62 16.57
CA LEU A 416 28.30 -7.85 16.13
C LEU A 416 27.67 -9.13 16.71
N ASN A 417 27.69 -9.28 18.04
CA ASN A 417 27.08 -10.42 18.76
C ASN A 417 25.55 -10.36 18.92
N ARG A 418 24.87 -9.46 18.19
CA ARG A 418 23.42 -9.26 18.27
C ARG A 418 22.77 -9.27 16.88
N PRO A 419 21.47 -9.61 16.78
CA PRO A 419 20.73 -9.38 15.54
C PRO A 419 20.59 -7.86 15.31
N LEU A 420 20.88 -7.41 14.08
CA LEU A 420 20.65 -6.02 13.69
C LEU A 420 19.15 -5.72 13.63
N PHE A 421 18.69 -4.54 14.05
CA PHE A 421 17.26 -4.19 14.13
C PHE A 421 16.46 -5.03 15.14
N GLU A 422 17.09 -5.41 16.25
CA GLU A 422 16.44 -6.20 17.31
C GLU A 422 15.18 -5.53 17.88
N SER A 423 15.23 -4.20 18.05
CA SER A 423 14.13 -3.40 18.62
C SER A 423 12.91 -3.25 17.71
N LEU A 424 13.04 -3.50 16.40
CA LEU A 424 11.90 -3.44 15.49
C LEU A 424 10.95 -4.63 15.75
N VAL A 425 9.65 -4.36 15.68
CA VAL A 425 8.62 -5.40 15.74
C VAL A 425 8.61 -6.22 14.44
N PRO A 426 8.34 -7.55 14.45
CA PRO A 426 8.30 -8.34 13.22
C PRO A 426 7.32 -7.75 12.20
N PHE A 427 7.67 -7.80 10.92
CA PHE A 427 6.84 -7.26 9.84
C PHE A 427 5.44 -7.89 9.81
N ALA A 428 5.35 -9.20 10.07
CA ALA A 428 4.08 -9.92 10.13
C ALA A 428 3.14 -9.40 11.23
N VAL A 429 3.68 -8.94 12.37
CA VAL A 429 2.89 -8.35 13.47
C VAL A 429 2.34 -6.99 13.05
N HIS A 430 3.15 -6.17 12.38
CA HIS A 430 2.70 -4.89 11.84
C HIS A 430 1.60 -5.07 10.78
N GLN A 431 1.79 -6.02 9.86
CA GLN A 431 0.78 -6.36 8.86
C GLN A 431 -0.51 -6.87 9.52
N ALA A 432 -0.39 -7.73 10.54
CA ALA A 432 -1.54 -8.22 11.31
C ALA A 432 -2.28 -7.08 12.02
N ALA A 433 -1.56 -6.10 12.59
CA ALA A 433 -2.16 -4.92 13.22
C ALA A 433 -2.94 -4.06 12.21
N SER A 434 -2.36 -3.81 11.04
CA SER A 434 -3.04 -3.09 9.95
C SER A 434 -4.30 -3.82 9.49
N VAL A 435 -4.22 -5.14 9.25
CA VAL A 435 -5.37 -5.96 8.84
C VAL A 435 -6.46 -5.98 9.91
N TYR A 436 -6.09 -6.01 11.19
CA TYR A 436 -7.05 -5.90 12.28
C TYR A 436 -7.71 -4.52 12.32
N SER A 437 -6.94 -3.45 12.13
CA SER A 437 -7.48 -2.08 12.06
C SER A 437 -8.53 -1.96 10.96
N ASP A 438 -8.25 -2.47 9.76
CA ASP A 438 -9.19 -2.47 8.64
C ASP A 438 -10.47 -3.26 8.97
N LYS A 439 -10.34 -4.43 9.61
CA LYS A 439 -11.49 -5.25 10.02
C LYS A 439 -12.31 -4.57 11.12
N LYS A 440 -11.65 -3.95 12.09
CA LYS A 440 -12.28 -3.18 13.17
C LYS A 440 -13.05 -1.99 12.60
N GLU A 441 -12.42 -1.22 11.72
CA GLU A 441 -13.05 -0.10 11.03
C GLU A 441 -14.25 -0.57 10.22
N TRP A 442 -14.13 -1.68 9.50
CA TRP A 442 -15.25 -2.26 8.77
C TRP A 442 -16.42 -2.65 9.70
N VAL A 443 -16.16 -3.28 10.85
CA VAL A 443 -17.23 -3.61 11.82
C VAL A 443 -17.87 -2.34 12.40
N VAL A 444 -17.08 -1.34 12.79
CA VAL A 444 -17.63 -0.10 13.36
C VAL A 444 -18.41 0.70 12.30
N GLU A 445 -17.79 1.00 11.17
CA GLU A 445 -18.38 1.86 10.14
C GLU A 445 -19.50 1.15 9.37
N HIS A 446 -19.30 -0.10 8.94
CA HIS A 446 -20.26 -0.79 8.07
C HIS A 446 -21.33 -1.52 8.87
N ASP A 447 -20.95 -2.34 9.85
CA ASP A 447 -21.91 -3.20 10.52
C ASP A 447 -22.79 -2.47 11.54
N ILE A 448 -22.30 -1.37 12.12
CA ILE A 448 -22.98 -0.61 13.17
C ILE A 448 -23.40 0.75 12.64
N VAL A 449 -22.44 1.63 12.33
CA VAL A 449 -22.70 3.05 12.04
C VAL A 449 -23.54 3.23 10.77
N ALA A 450 -23.18 2.55 9.67
CA ALA A 450 -23.92 2.66 8.41
C ALA A 450 -25.37 2.17 8.56
N LYS A 451 -25.60 1.04 9.22
CA LYS A 451 -26.96 0.52 9.48
C LYS A 451 -27.78 1.50 10.31
N CYS A 452 -27.22 2.06 11.38
CA CYS A 452 -27.92 3.05 12.21
C CYS A 452 -28.25 4.32 11.41
N LYS A 453 -27.30 4.88 10.65
CA LYS A 453 -27.53 6.08 9.82
C LYS A 453 -28.55 5.84 8.71
N GLU A 454 -28.53 4.65 8.10
CA GLU A 454 -29.52 4.25 7.08
C GLU A 454 -30.92 4.18 7.68
N LEU A 455 -31.08 3.53 8.85
CA LEU A 455 -32.36 3.50 9.56
C LEU A 455 -32.88 4.91 9.91
N GLN A 456 -32.01 5.81 10.37
CA GLN A 456 -32.40 7.20 10.65
C GLN A 456 -32.94 7.90 9.39
N LYS A 457 -32.26 7.70 8.27
CA LYS A 457 -32.65 8.27 6.97
C LYS A 457 -33.98 7.68 6.49
N GLU A 458 -34.15 6.37 6.56
CA GLU A 458 -35.38 5.70 6.16
C GLU A 458 -36.57 6.12 7.04
N TYR A 459 -36.37 6.21 8.36
CA TYR A 459 -37.41 6.67 9.28
C TYR A 459 -37.81 8.13 9.00
N LYS A 460 -36.83 9.03 8.80
CA LYS A 460 -37.12 10.42 8.44
C LYS A 460 -37.89 10.52 7.12
N SER A 461 -37.47 9.76 6.10
CA SER A 461 -38.18 9.71 4.82
C SER A 461 -39.60 9.16 4.97
N LEU A 462 -39.82 8.16 5.83
CA LEU A 462 -41.15 7.62 6.11
C LEU A 462 -42.04 8.67 6.78
N LEU A 463 -41.53 9.39 7.77
CA LEU A 463 -42.27 10.46 8.43
C LEU A 463 -42.65 11.59 7.46
N GLU A 464 -41.73 11.98 6.58
CA GLU A 464 -41.99 12.98 5.53
C GLU A 464 -43.06 12.49 4.54
N GLN A 465 -43.01 11.22 4.12
CA GLN A 465 -44.02 10.62 3.24
C GLN A 465 -45.42 10.56 3.88
N LEU A 466 -45.50 10.32 5.18
CA LEU A 466 -46.75 10.30 5.95
C LEU A 466 -47.18 11.69 6.45
N ASN A 467 -46.36 12.72 6.21
CA ASN A 467 -46.54 14.08 6.70
C ASN A 467 -46.74 14.16 8.24
N LEU A 468 -46.07 13.29 8.98
CA LEU A 468 -46.08 13.24 10.44
C LEU A 468 -44.88 14.02 11.00
N PRO A 469 -45.01 14.76 12.12
CA PRO A 469 -46.19 14.86 12.99
C PRO A 469 -47.21 15.92 12.56
N TYR A 470 -46.98 16.65 11.45
CA TYR A 470 -47.85 17.77 11.05
C TYR A 470 -49.33 17.39 10.88
N SER A 471 -49.62 16.30 10.18
CA SER A 471 -51.00 15.82 9.96
C SER A 471 -51.71 15.43 11.26
N LEU A 472 -50.95 15.04 12.29
CA LEU A 472 -51.44 14.70 13.61
C LEU A 472 -51.79 15.96 14.42
N ASP A 473 -50.84 16.89 14.51
CA ASP A 473 -51.00 18.14 15.28
C ASP A 473 -52.03 19.08 14.65
N ALA A 474 -52.25 19.00 13.33
CA ALA A 474 -53.28 19.79 12.66
C ALA A 474 -54.71 19.45 13.12
N VAL A 475 -54.91 18.23 13.63
CA VAL A 475 -56.23 17.67 13.96
C VAL A 475 -56.41 17.59 15.48
N ASP A 476 -55.32 17.36 16.22
CA ASP A 476 -55.33 17.27 17.68
C ASP A 476 -55.83 18.58 18.32
N PRO A 477 -56.83 18.51 19.22
CA PRO A 477 -57.36 19.70 19.88
C PRO A 477 -56.42 20.32 20.92
N GLY A 478 -55.44 19.58 21.46
CA GLY A 478 -54.51 20.05 22.49
C GLY A 478 -53.17 20.52 21.96
N HIS A 479 -52.90 20.35 20.66
CA HIS A 479 -51.61 20.63 20.05
C HIS A 479 -51.74 21.48 18.79
N LEU A 480 -50.65 22.16 18.43
CA LEU A 480 -50.53 22.96 17.22
C LEU A 480 -49.31 22.47 16.44
N PRO A 481 -49.36 22.48 15.10
CA PRO A 481 -48.19 22.21 14.28
C PRO A 481 -47.02 23.14 14.63
N GLN A 482 -45.82 22.59 14.72
CA GLN A 482 -44.59 23.35 15.02
C GLN A 482 -44.34 24.50 14.02
N SER A 483 -44.72 24.32 12.75
CA SER A 483 -44.67 25.39 11.74
C SER A 483 -45.48 26.61 12.16
N LEU A 484 -46.72 26.39 12.63
CA LEU A 484 -47.62 27.46 13.05
C LEU A 484 -47.16 28.12 14.36
N LEU A 485 -46.64 27.33 15.30
CA LEU A 485 -46.05 27.85 16.55
C LEU A 485 -44.89 28.80 16.25
N SER A 486 -43.95 28.38 15.41
CA SER A 486 -42.83 29.21 14.97
C SER A 486 -43.31 30.48 14.24
N CYS A 487 -44.33 30.37 13.38
CA CYS A 487 -44.95 31.53 12.72
C CYS A 487 -45.57 32.51 13.73
N ALA A 488 -46.27 32.01 14.75
CA ALA A 488 -46.92 32.82 15.77
C ALA A 488 -45.89 33.53 16.67
N GLU A 489 -44.86 32.82 17.13
CA GLU A 489 -43.75 33.38 17.91
C GLU A 489 -43.03 34.50 17.16
N GLU A 490 -42.76 34.31 15.87
CA GLU A 490 -42.09 35.32 15.05
C GLU A 490 -42.97 36.56 14.81
N VAL A 491 -44.27 36.37 14.58
CA VAL A 491 -45.22 37.49 14.43
C VAL A 491 -45.37 38.26 15.75
N GLN A 492 -45.38 37.56 16.89
CA GLN A 492 -45.39 38.18 18.22
C GLN A 492 -44.11 38.99 18.46
N HIS A 493 -42.94 38.43 18.15
CA HIS A 493 -41.66 39.11 18.27
C HIS A 493 -41.59 40.37 17.40
N ASP A 494 -42.14 40.31 16.18
CA ASP A 494 -42.18 41.42 15.23
C ASP A 494 -43.26 42.49 15.56
N GLY A 495 -43.94 42.39 16.72
CA GLY A 495 -44.91 43.38 17.20
C GLY A 495 -46.32 43.25 16.59
N GLY A 496 -46.62 42.10 15.97
CA GLY A 496 -47.94 41.73 15.47
C GLY A 496 -48.51 42.67 14.41
N ALA A 497 -49.84 42.68 14.28
CA ALA A 497 -50.51 43.55 13.32
C ALA A 497 -50.38 45.04 13.69
N GLN A 498 -50.17 45.37 14.97
CA GLN A 498 -50.05 46.75 15.42
C GLN A 498 -48.79 47.41 14.84
N ALA A 499 -47.65 46.71 14.84
CA ALA A 499 -46.43 47.21 14.23
C ALA A 499 -46.61 47.54 12.73
N LEU A 500 -47.40 46.73 11.99
CA LEU A 500 -47.74 47.02 10.59
C LEU A 500 -48.59 48.29 10.45
N ARG A 501 -49.54 48.51 11.36
CA ARG A 501 -50.38 49.73 11.39
C ARG A 501 -49.53 50.96 11.71
N ASP A 502 -48.59 50.84 12.64
CA ASP A 502 -47.69 51.93 13.02
C ASP A 502 -46.74 52.31 11.87
N MET A 503 -46.17 51.31 11.17
CA MET A 503 -45.37 51.54 9.97
C MET A 503 -46.17 52.22 8.85
N LEU A 504 -47.43 51.82 8.63
CA LEU A 504 -48.35 52.48 7.70
C LEU A 504 -48.60 53.96 8.07
N SER A 505 -48.81 54.23 9.35
CA SER A 505 -48.99 55.60 9.86
C SER A 505 -47.74 56.44 9.60
N LYS A 506 -46.55 55.87 9.84
CA LYS A 506 -45.27 56.53 9.56
C LYS A 506 -45.08 56.84 8.07
N ILE A 507 -45.38 55.88 7.18
CA ILE A 507 -45.33 56.11 5.72
C ILE A 507 -46.28 57.24 5.33
N GLN A 508 -47.50 57.25 5.87
CA GLN A 508 -48.47 58.31 5.58
C GLN A 508 -47.97 59.69 6.02
N GLN A 509 -47.35 59.79 7.18
CA GLN A 509 -46.75 61.05 7.66
C GLN A 509 -45.58 61.52 6.77
N MET A 510 -44.68 60.60 6.37
CA MET A 510 -43.56 60.97 5.49
C MET A 510 -44.03 61.32 4.07
N SER A 511 -45.06 60.65 3.57
CA SER A 511 -45.69 60.96 2.28
C SER A 511 -46.29 62.38 2.29
N MET A 512 -47.00 62.75 3.37
CA MET A 512 -47.50 64.12 3.55
C MET A 512 -46.37 65.15 3.60
N LYS A 513 -45.34 64.90 4.42
CA LYS A 513 -44.17 65.79 4.51
C LYS A 513 -43.48 65.99 3.15
N ASN A 514 -43.35 64.92 2.37
CA ASN A 514 -42.74 64.99 1.05
C ASN A 514 -43.63 65.74 0.05
N ALA A 515 -44.96 65.62 0.15
CA ALA A 515 -45.87 66.43 -0.63
C ALA A 515 -45.70 67.92 -0.29
N ASP A 516 -45.65 68.25 0.99
CA ASP A 516 -45.47 69.63 1.48
C ASP A 516 -44.14 70.24 0.98
N LEU A 517 -43.04 69.48 0.96
CA LEU A 517 -41.74 69.96 0.46
C LEU A 517 -41.76 70.30 -1.04
N VAL A 518 -42.47 69.49 -1.84
CA VAL A 518 -42.61 69.74 -3.28
C VAL A 518 -43.47 70.98 -3.52
N GLU A 519 -44.58 71.10 -2.78
CA GLU A 519 -45.46 72.26 -2.83
C GLU A 519 -44.74 73.54 -2.38
N GLU A 520 -43.95 73.49 -1.31
CA GLU A 520 -43.09 74.60 -0.86
C GLU A 520 -42.11 75.03 -1.95
N GLY A 521 -41.46 74.09 -2.63
CA GLY A 521 -40.58 74.38 -3.78
C GLY A 521 -41.30 75.09 -4.92
N PHE A 522 -42.50 74.64 -5.29
CA PHE A 522 -43.32 75.32 -6.31
C PHE A 522 -43.75 76.72 -5.87
N ASN A 523 -44.19 76.87 -4.62
CA ASN A 523 -44.62 78.16 -4.07
C ASN A 523 -43.47 79.18 -4.07
N ILE A 524 -42.24 78.78 -3.72
CA ILE A 524 -41.06 79.66 -3.78
C ILE A 524 -40.82 80.18 -5.20
N LEU A 525 -40.93 79.32 -6.22
CA LEU A 525 -40.76 79.71 -7.61
C LEU A 525 -41.90 80.61 -8.11
N GLU A 526 -43.12 80.36 -7.67
CA GLU A 526 -44.28 81.18 -8.01
C GLU A 526 -44.17 82.58 -7.38
N GLU A 527 -43.84 82.67 -6.08
CA GLU A 527 -43.61 83.94 -5.38
C GLU A 527 -42.50 84.77 -6.04
N GLU A 528 -41.41 84.13 -6.48
CA GLU A 528 -40.33 84.85 -7.17
C GLU A 528 -40.77 85.33 -8.55
N ASN A 529 -41.49 84.51 -9.33
CA ASN A 529 -42.02 84.91 -10.63
C ASN A 529 -42.98 86.11 -10.50
N GLU A 530 -43.91 86.06 -9.54
CA GLU A 530 -44.81 87.17 -9.24
C GLU A 530 -44.03 88.42 -8.80
N GLY A 531 -42.99 88.23 -7.98
CA GLY A 531 -42.07 89.29 -7.56
C GLY A 531 -41.33 89.94 -8.74
N ASP A 532 -40.82 89.16 -9.70
CA ASP A 532 -40.20 89.68 -10.92
C ASP A 532 -41.20 90.47 -11.76
N ASP A 533 -42.40 89.95 -11.95
CA ASP A 533 -43.45 90.61 -12.72
C ASP A 533 -43.85 91.97 -12.12
N ILE A 534 -43.98 92.04 -10.80
CA ILE A 534 -44.26 93.30 -10.09
C ILE A 534 -43.12 94.30 -10.30
N LEU A 535 -41.87 93.89 -10.09
CA LEU A 535 -40.70 94.78 -10.23
C LEU A 535 -40.51 95.23 -11.69
N ARG A 536 -40.76 94.33 -12.65
CA ARG A 536 -40.71 94.65 -14.08
C ARG A 536 -41.79 95.65 -14.48
N ARG A 537 -43.01 95.57 -13.90
CA ARG A 537 -44.06 96.60 -14.09
C ARG A 537 -43.65 97.94 -13.48
N GLN A 538 -43.02 97.93 -12.30
CA GLN A 538 -42.61 99.15 -11.60
C GLN A 538 -41.44 99.88 -12.27
N TYR A 539 -40.40 99.14 -12.69
CA TYR A 539 -39.15 99.71 -13.22
C TYR A 539 -38.98 99.59 -14.75
N GLY A 540 -39.87 98.86 -15.44
CA GLY A 540 -39.84 98.66 -16.91
C GLY A 540 -40.75 99.58 -17.71
N GLY A 541 -41.37 100.59 -17.08
CA GLY A 541 -42.32 101.50 -17.72
C GLY A 541 -41.68 102.44 -18.76
N SER A 542 -42.25 102.41 -19.97
CA SER A 542 -41.81 103.01 -21.25
C SER A 542 -41.57 104.54 -21.33
N TYR A 543 -41.46 105.27 -20.22
CA TYR A 543 -41.38 106.75 -20.24
C TYR A 543 -40.31 107.34 -19.31
N VAL A 544 -39.06 106.84 -19.33
CA VAL A 544 -37.91 107.64 -18.88
C VAL A 544 -36.69 107.38 -19.77
N SER A 545 -36.10 108.49 -20.19
CA SER A 545 -34.95 108.65 -21.08
C SER A 545 -33.74 107.79 -20.72
N LEU A 546 -33.14 107.23 -21.78
CA LEU A 546 -31.71 106.93 -21.99
C LEU A 546 -30.90 106.56 -20.72
N SER A 547 -30.67 105.25 -20.56
CA SER A 547 -29.79 104.59 -19.59
C SER A 547 -30.41 104.25 -18.23
N LEU A 548 -31.37 103.31 -18.17
CA LEU A 548 -31.51 102.28 -17.12
C LEU A 548 -32.81 101.49 -17.35
N VAL A 549 -32.71 100.42 -18.15
CA VAL A 549 -33.81 99.49 -18.42
C VAL A 549 -33.67 98.30 -17.46
N TRP A 550 -34.78 97.77 -16.94
CA TRP A 550 -34.78 96.47 -16.24
C TRP A 550 -34.37 95.36 -17.20
N THR A 551 -33.06 95.14 -17.37
CA THR A 551 -32.46 94.30 -18.42
C THR A 551 -32.40 92.80 -18.07
N ARG A 552 -32.90 92.38 -16.90
CA ARG A 552 -32.85 90.96 -16.51
C ARG A 552 -33.90 90.12 -17.28
N PRO A 553 -33.57 88.89 -17.72
CA PRO A 553 -34.54 87.96 -18.30
C PRO A 553 -35.73 87.70 -17.34
N PRO A 554 -36.96 87.47 -17.84
CA PRO A 554 -38.09 87.07 -17.02
C PRO A 554 -37.79 85.80 -16.24
N SER A 555 -38.10 85.79 -14.96
CA SER A 555 -37.81 84.60 -14.13
C SER A 555 -38.54 83.35 -14.60
N GLN A 556 -39.74 83.52 -15.20
CA GLN A 556 -40.50 82.42 -15.80
C GLN A 556 -39.74 81.68 -16.92
N GLN A 557 -38.82 82.36 -17.63
CA GLN A 557 -38.01 81.71 -18.67
C GLN A 557 -36.88 80.86 -18.08
N LEU A 558 -36.45 81.14 -16.85
CA LEU A 558 -35.32 80.49 -16.18
C LEU A 558 -35.76 79.39 -15.21
N THR A 559 -37.01 79.43 -14.73
CA THR A 559 -37.58 78.42 -13.82
C THR A 559 -37.96 77.10 -14.51
N GLY A 560 -37.93 77.03 -15.84
CA GLY A 560 -38.43 75.87 -16.61
C GLY A 560 -37.79 74.52 -16.25
N THR A 561 -36.49 74.49 -15.93
CA THR A 561 -35.81 73.25 -15.51
C THR A 561 -36.23 72.79 -14.13
N LEU A 562 -36.35 73.72 -13.17
CA LEU A 562 -36.80 73.42 -11.80
C LEU A 562 -38.27 73.01 -11.78
N LEU A 563 -39.13 73.65 -12.58
CA LEU A 563 -40.54 73.24 -12.72
C LEU A 563 -40.69 71.84 -13.31
N ALA A 564 -39.89 71.49 -14.31
CA ALA A 564 -39.89 70.13 -14.89
C ALA A 564 -39.41 69.08 -13.87
N GLN A 565 -38.38 69.40 -13.08
CA GLN A 565 -37.90 68.53 -12.00
C GLN A 565 -38.95 68.36 -10.90
N GLY A 566 -39.56 69.46 -10.44
CA GLY A 566 -40.65 69.43 -9.46
C GLY A 566 -41.85 68.60 -9.94
N ALA A 567 -42.23 68.72 -11.21
CA ALA A 567 -43.33 67.94 -11.80
C ALA A 567 -43.00 66.44 -11.82
N GLN A 568 -41.78 66.07 -12.24
CA GLN A 568 -41.32 64.68 -12.18
C GLN A 568 -41.32 64.14 -10.75
N TYR A 569 -40.92 64.97 -9.79
CA TYR A 569 -40.91 64.58 -8.39
C TYR A 569 -42.32 64.37 -7.82
N HIS A 570 -43.25 65.26 -8.16
CA HIS A 570 -44.66 65.12 -7.81
C HIS A 570 -45.28 63.85 -8.42
N ASP A 571 -45.02 63.56 -9.70
CA ASP A 571 -45.55 62.36 -10.37
C ASP A 571 -45.04 61.06 -9.73
N THR A 572 -43.76 61.04 -9.34
CA THR A 572 -43.15 59.91 -8.63
C THR A 572 -43.79 59.72 -7.25
N LEU A 573 -44.08 60.81 -6.54
CA LEU A 573 -44.80 60.78 -5.26
C LEU A 573 -46.23 60.22 -5.44
N GLN A 574 -46.95 60.66 -6.47
CA GLN A 574 -48.29 60.14 -6.79
C GLN A 574 -48.28 58.65 -7.12
N ALA A 575 -47.25 58.16 -7.81
CA ALA A 575 -47.07 56.74 -8.08
C ALA A 575 -46.82 55.94 -6.78
N ALA A 576 -45.97 56.46 -5.88
CA ALA A 576 -45.72 55.85 -4.57
C ALA A 576 -47.00 55.79 -3.71
N MET A 577 -47.80 56.86 -3.68
CA MET A 577 -49.08 56.89 -2.96
C MET A 577 -50.08 55.84 -3.48
N LYS A 578 -50.06 55.52 -4.78
CA LYS A 578 -50.87 54.42 -5.33
C LYS A 578 -50.39 53.06 -4.83
N ALA A 579 -49.07 52.83 -4.76
CA ALA A 579 -48.51 51.61 -4.18
C ALA A 579 -48.86 51.45 -2.70
N ASP A 580 -48.80 52.53 -1.92
CA ASP A 580 -49.17 52.54 -0.49
C ASP A 580 -50.62 52.13 -0.27
N ARG A 581 -51.54 52.53 -1.15
CA ARG A 581 -52.95 52.11 -1.09
C ARG A 581 -53.09 50.59 -1.24
N ILE A 582 -52.28 49.97 -2.09
CA ILE A 582 -52.28 48.51 -2.29
C ILE A 582 -51.78 47.82 -1.02
N VAL A 583 -50.68 48.30 -0.43
CA VAL A 583 -50.13 47.73 0.82
C VAL A 583 -51.13 47.91 1.98
N ARG A 584 -51.78 49.07 2.07
CA ARG A 584 -52.84 49.33 3.05
C ARG A 584 -54.01 48.37 2.90
N ALA A 585 -54.47 48.13 1.68
CA ALA A 585 -55.55 47.15 1.41
C ALA A 585 -55.15 45.73 1.85
N LYS A 586 -53.89 45.32 1.64
CA LYS A 586 -53.37 44.03 2.13
C LYS A 586 -53.39 43.94 3.66
N VAL A 587 -52.99 45.00 4.37
CA VAL A 587 -53.06 45.07 5.85
C VAL A 587 -54.49 44.97 6.34
N THR A 588 -55.45 45.64 5.69
CA THR A 588 -56.86 45.56 6.09
C THR A 588 -57.45 44.17 5.86
N ASN A 589 -57.11 43.52 4.74
CA ASN A 589 -57.64 42.20 4.40
C ASN A 589 -57.11 41.09 5.31
N TRP A 590 -55.81 41.10 5.61
CA TRP A 590 -55.15 40.06 6.42
C TRP A 590 -55.03 40.42 7.90
N GLY A 591 -55.32 41.67 8.29
CA GLY A 591 -55.11 42.18 9.64
C GLY A 591 -55.75 41.31 10.72
N LYS A 592 -57.00 40.88 10.54
CA LYS A 592 -57.70 40.01 11.51
C LYS A 592 -57.02 38.66 11.70
N ALA A 593 -56.51 38.04 10.63
CA ALA A 593 -55.83 36.75 10.73
C ALA A 593 -54.44 36.88 11.37
N ILE A 594 -53.74 38.00 11.10
CA ILE A 594 -52.46 38.36 11.73
C ILE A 594 -52.67 38.71 13.21
N ASP A 595 -53.77 39.39 13.56
CA ASP A 595 -54.15 39.65 14.95
C ASP A 595 -54.34 38.33 15.70
N VAL A 596 -55.04 37.34 15.12
CA VAL A 596 -55.19 36.00 15.71
C VAL A 596 -53.83 35.30 15.89
N LEU A 597 -52.95 35.33 14.88
CA LEU A 597 -51.58 34.80 14.99
C LEU A 597 -50.74 35.45 16.10
N SER A 598 -51.00 36.72 16.39
CA SER A 598 -50.28 37.47 17.44
C SER A 598 -50.77 37.17 18.86
N GLN A 599 -51.83 36.38 19.01
CA GLN A 599 -52.34 35.98 20.33
C GLN A 599 -51.48 34.87 20.97
N PRO A 600 -51.48 34.76 22.30
CA PRO A 600 -50.85 33.65 23.02
C PRO A 600 -51.35 32.28 22.52
N THR A 601 -50.51 31.27 22.63
CA THR A 601 -50.77 29.91 22.13
C THR A 601 -52.09 29.30 22.60
N GLN A 602 -52.51 29.59 23.84
CA GLN A 602 -53.78 29.09 24.41
C GLN A 602 -55.00 29.75 23.76
N ASP A 603 -54.96 31.07 23.57
CA ASP A 603 -56.04 31.82 22.90
C ASP A 603 -56.14 31.40 21.42
N LEU A 604 -55.00 31.16 20.77
CA LEU A 604 -54.95 30.67 19.41
C LEU A 604 -55.58 29.27 19.28
N LEU A 605 -55.36 28.37 20.25
CA LEU A 605 -56.04 27.07 20.32
C LEU A 605 -57.56 27.19 20.44
N ASP A 606 -58.05 28.15 21.23
CA ASP A 606 -59.49 28.40 21.42
C ASP A 606 -60.16 29.01 20.19
N THR A 607 -59.42 29.76 19.35
CA THR A 607 -59.95 30.28 18.07
C THR A 607 -60.14 29.21 17.00
N LEU A 608 -59.46 28.06 17.10
CA LEU A 608 -59.52 27.01 16.10
C LEU A 608 -60.72 26.07 16.33
N PRO A 609 -61.36 25.58 15.25
CA PRO A 609 -62.38 24.54 15.35
C PRO A 609 -61.84 23.32 16.12
N ASN A 610 -62.62 22.82 17.08
CA ASN A 610 -62.20 21.76 17.98
C ASN A 610 -63.09 20.54 17.81
N ILE A 611 -62.47 19.38 17.59
CA ILE A 611 -63.12 18.08 17.39
C ILE A 611 -63.81 17.57 18.67
N ALA A 612 -63.38 18.02 19.85
CA ALA A 612 -63.96 17.66 21.14
C ALA A 612 -65.13 18.56 21.57
N LYS A 613 -65.32 19.73 20.95
CA LYS A 613 -66.42 20.67 21.24
C LYS A 613 -67.50 20.55 20.15
N ASP A 614 -68.13 19.38 20.01
CA ASP A 614 -69.41 19.30 19.29
C ASP A 614 -70.53 19.88 20.17
N ASP A 615 -71.54 20.43 19.51
CA ASP A 615 -72.73 21.09 20.06
C ASP A 615 -73.32 20.33 21.29
N PRO A 616 -73.59 20.96 22.45
CA PRO A 616 -74.11 20.30 23.66
C PRO A 616 -75.46 19.57 23.51
N GLN A 617 -76.02 19.52 22.30
CA GLN A 617 -77.27 18.81 21.97
C GLN A 617 -77.07 17.49 21.18
N GLN A 618 -75.83 17.09 20.84
CA GLN A 618 -75.56 15.79 20.22
C GLN A 618 -74.59 14.94 21.06
N PRO A 619 -74.87 13.64 21.29
CA PRO A 619 -73.94 12.76 21.99
C PRO A 619 -72.63 12.68 21.20
N THR A 620 -71.49 12.78 21.89
CA THR A 620 -70.14 12.58 21.32
C THR A 620 -70.17 11.35 20.42
N SER A 621 -69.98 11.53 19.11
CA SER A 621 -70.03 10.41 18.18
C SER A 621 -68.90 9.41 18.49
N ASP A 622 -69.16 8.11 18.38
CA ASP A 622 -68.16 7.05 18.54
C ASP A 622 -66.89 7.31 17.68
N GLN A 623 -67.04 8.01 16.55
CA GLN A 623 -65.95 8.36 15.63
C GLN A 623 -64.97 9.38 16.23
N THR A 624 -65.45 10.28 17.11
CA THR A 624 -64.63 11.30 17.76
C THR A 624 -63.69 10.68 18.80
N GLN A 625 -64.20 9.74 19.61
CA GLN A 625 -63.39 8.98 20.57
C GLN A 625 -62.38 8.08 19.84
N GLN A 626 -62.81 7.39 18.78
CA GLN A 626 -61.93 6.58 17.95
C GLN A 626 -60.78 7.39 17.34
N CYS A 627 -61.03 8.63 16.91
CA CYS A 627 -59.98 9.53 16.40
C CYS A 627 -58.94 9.88 17.48
N LEU A 628 -59.39 10.23 18.69
CA LEU A 628 -58.49 10.57 19.80
C LEU A 628 -57.63 9.39 20.25
N GLU A 629 -58.18 8.17 20.26
CA GLU A 629 -57.41 6.95 20.54
C GLU A 629 -56.34 6.68 19.47
N LEU A 630 -56.68 6.85 18.19
CA LEU A 630 -55.72 6.71 17.09
C LEU A 630 -54.61 7.77 17.17
N ILE A 631 -54.93 9.00 17.55
CA ILE A 631 -53.95 10.08 17.76
C ILE A 631 -52.94 9.69 18.85
N GLN A 632 -53.44 9.24 20.01
CA GLN A 632 -52.57 8.81 21.11
C GLN A 632 -51.69 7.63 20.71
N ARG A 633 -52.24 6.66 19.97
CA ARG A 633 -51.49 5.50 19.48
C ARG A 633 -50.38 5.90 18.50
N LEU A 634 -50.64 6.83 17.58
CA LEU A 634 -49.62 7.37 16.68
C LEU A 634 -48.53 8.14 17.44
N ARG A 635 -48.89 8.95 18.44
CA ARG A 635 -47.90 9.65 19.29
C ARG A 635 -46.99 8.66 20.02
N ASN A 636 -47.56 7.60 20.59
CA ASN A 636 -46.78 6.58 21.27
C ASN A 636 -45.79 5.90 20.30
N LEU A 637 -46.24 5.55 19.09
CA LEU A 637 -45.36 4.97 18.07
C LEU A 637 -44.24 5.93 17.63
N ILE A 638 -44.54 7.23 17.47
CA ILE A 638 -43.52 8.25 17.15
C ILE A 638 -42.55 8.42 18.32
N GLN A 639 -43.03 8.44 19.56
CA GLN A 639 -42.20 8.58 20.76
C GLN A 639 -41.23 7.41 20.91
N GLU A 640 -41.71 6.18 20.78
CA GLU A 640 -40.85 5.01 20.83
C GLU A 640 -39.77 5.04 19.72
N ALA A 641 -40.11 5.54 18.52
CA ALA A 641 -39.13 5.68 17.44
C ALA A 641 -38.10 6.78 17.69
N GLN A 642 -38.48 7.86 18.40
CA GLN A 642 -37.51 8.84 18.88
C GLN A 642 -36.58 8.25 19.94
N ASP A 643 -37.07 7.37 20.80
CA ASP A 643 -36.24 6.70 21.80
C ASP A 643 -35.28 5.70 21.14
N ASP A 644 -35.71 4.98 20.10
CA ASP A 644 -34.81 4.16 19.27
C ASP A 644 -33.76 5.03 18.54
N SER A 645 -34.14 6.22 18.06
CA SER A 645 -33.20 7.16 17.43
C SER A 645 -32.13 7.64 18.43
N LYS A 646 -32.49 7.92 19.68
CA LYS A 646 -31.51 8.21 20.75
C LYS A 646 -30.60 7.02 21.02
N ALA A 647 -31.16 5.81 21.08
CA ALA A 647 -30.38 4.58 21.25
C ALA A 647 -29.39 4.36 20.09
N GLN A 648 -29.78 4.68 18.85
CA GLN A 648 -28.88 4.64 17.68
C GLN A 648 -27.72 5.63 17.81
N VAL A 649 -27.97 6.86 18.25
CA VAL A 649 -26.91 7.87 18.46
C VAL A 649 -25.94 7.40 19.55
N GLN A 650 -26.46 6.90 20.68
CA GLN A 650 -25.62 6.36 21.75
C GLN A 650 -24.77 5.18 21.26
N LEU A 651 -25.37 4.26 20.50
CA LEU A 651 -24.67 3.10 19.96
C LEU A 651 -23.52 3.50 19.01
N ILE A 652 -23.72 4.54 18.20
CA ILE A 652 -22.69 5.10 17.32
C ILE A 652 -21.55 5.70 18.15
N GLU A 653 -21.87 6.50 19.18
CA GLU A 653 -20.87 7.11 20.06
C GLU A 653 -20.05 6.05 20.80
N ASP A 654 -20.71 5.05 21.38
CA ASP A 654 -20.08 3.93 22.07
C ASP A 654 -19.17 3.14 21.11
N ALA A 655 -19.58 2.95 19.84
CA ALA A 655 -18.84 2.17 18.86
C ALA A 655 -17.54 2.88 18.45
N HIS A 656 -17.60 4.20 18.24
CA HIS A 656 -16.42 5.01 17.96
C HIS A 656 -15.48 5.09 19.18
N ALA A 657 -16.03 5.20 20.39
CA ALA A 657 -15.24 5.23 21.63
C ALA A 657 -14.49 3.91 21.86
N LEU A 658 -15.17 2.77 21.68
CA LEU A 658 -14.55 1.46 21.77
C LEU A 658 -13.54 1.25 20.64
N GLY A 659 -13.89 1.61 19.40
CA GLY A 659 -13.00 1.48 18.25
C GLY A 659 -11.70 2.29 18.38
N SER A 660 -11.76 3.46 19.01
CA SER A 660 -10.60 4.34 19.21
C SER A 660 -9.67 3.87 20.34
N SER A 661 -10.21 3.17 21.35
CA SER A 661 -9.45 2.67 22.50
C SER A 661 -8.93 1.24 22.33
N ASP A 662 -9.44 0.50 21.34
CA ASP A 662 -9.07 -0.90 21.08
C ASP A 662 -7.75 -1.00 20.30
N GLU A 663 -6.66 -1.20 21.05
CA GLU A 663 -5.32 -1.53 20.55
C GLU A 663 -5.00 -3.02 20.74
N ILE A 664 -4.57 -3.68 19.67
CA ILE A 664 -4.27 -5.13 19.65
C ILE A 664 -2.77 -5.46 19.71
N SER A 665 -1.91 -4.44 19.72
CA SER A 665 -0.45 -4.61 19.58
C SER A 665 0.14 -5.54 20.64
N THR A 666 -0.32 -5.44 21.89
CA THR A 666 0.18 -6.28 22.99
C THR A 666 -0.18 -7.77 22.82
N GLN A 667 -1.39 -8.05 22.32
CA GLN A 667 -1.87 -9.41 22.09
C GLN A 667 -1.17 -10.03 20.87
N LEU A 668 -0.92 -9.24 19.82
CA LEU A 668 -0.15 -9.70 18.66
C LEU A 668 1.31 -10.00 19.02
N LEU A 669 1.94 -9.17 19.85
CA LEU A 669 3.30 -9.43 20.33
C LEU A 669 3.37 -10.70 21.18
N ALA A 670 2.43 -10.88 22.13
CA ALA A 670 2.37 -12.09 22.94
C ALA A 670 2.18 -13.36 22.08
N LYS A 671 1.35 -13.28 21.03
CA LYS A 671 1.15 -14.39 20.09
C LYS A 671 2.39 -14.63 19.23
N ALA A 672 3.09 -13.57 18.80
CA ALA A 672 4.34 -13.69 18.06
C ALA A 672 5.44 -14.36 18.91
N ASP A 673 5.53 -14.04 20.20
CA ASP A 673 6.46 -14.67 21.13
C ASP A 673 6.13 -16.17 21.34
N GLU A 674 4.84 -16.52 21.45
CA GLU A 674 4.39 -17.91 21.50
C GLU A 674 4.78 -18.68 20.24
N LEU A 675 4.55 -18.09 19.05
CA LEU A 675 4.85 -18.72 17.75
C LEU A 675 6.35 -18.85 17.47
N THR A 676 7.16 -17.93 17.98
CA THR A 676 8.62 -17.93 17.77
C THR A 676 9.37 -18.80 18.78
N GLY A 677 8.77 -19.13 19.93
CA GLY A 677 9.43 -19.90 20.98
C GLY A 677 10.73 -19.25 21.49
N GLY A 678 10.84 -17.93 21.38
CA GLY A 678 12.05 -17.17 21.70
C GLY A 678 13.15 -17.20 20.62
N SER A 679 12.88 -17.79 19.44
CA SER A 679 13.81 -17.77 18.30
C SER A 679 13.51 -16.58 17.37
N PRO A 680 14.43 -15.62 17.23
CA PRO A 680 14.25 -14.42 16.40
C PRO A 680 14.15 -14.66 14.88
N THR A 681 14.37 -15.90 14.43
CA THR A 681 14.52 -16.25 13.00
C THR A 681 13.36 -17.05 12.43
N VAL A 682 12.38 -17.41 13.26
CA VAL A 682 11.19 -18.12 12.80
C VAL A 682 10.32 -17.16 11.98
N LYS A 683 10.00 -17.56 10.76
CA LYS A 683 9.10 -16.80 9.88
C LYS A 683 7.67 -16.89 10.41
N ILE A 684 7.05 -15.74 10.63
CA ILE A 684 5.65 -15.62 11.06
C ILE A 684 4.84 -15.14 9.86
N GLU A 685 3.62 -15.66 9.69
CA GLU A 685 2.70 -15.23 8.65
C GLU A 685 1.43 -14.59 9.27
N PRO A 686 0.82 -13.57 8.63
CA PRO A 686 -0.36 -12.87 9.17
C PRO A 686 -1.56 -13.78 9.46
N GLU A 687 -1.69 -14.88 8.71
CA GLU A 687 -2.79 -15.85 8.85
C GLU A 687 -2.80 -16.54 10.22
N GLN A 688 -1.63 -16.61 10.88
CA GLN A 688 -1.47 -17.26 12.18
C GLN A 688 -2.05 -16.44 13.34
N PHE A 689 -2.42 -15.17 13.12
CA PHE A 689 -3.05 -14.29 14.11
C PHE A 689 -4.59 -14.30 14.07
N GLY A 690 -5.19 -15.16 13.24
CA GLY A 690 -6.65 -15.21 13.05
C GLY A 690 -7.43 -15.45 14.34
N ASP A 691 -6.91 -16.27 15.25
CA ASP A 691 -7.50 -16.54 16.56
C ASP A 691 -7.58 -15.29 17.44
N VAL A 692 -6.51 -14.47 17.43
CA VAL A 692 -6.47 -13.19 18.14
C VAL A 692 -7.52 -12.25 17.57
N PHE A 693 -7.62 -12.13 16.24
CA PHE A 693 -8.62 -11.28 15.60
C PHE A 693 -10.04 -11.68 15.99
N THR A 694 -10.38 -12.96 15.93
CA THR A 694 -11.72 -13.43 16.30
C THR A 694 -12.02 -13.15 17.78
N ARG A 695 -11.04 -13.31 18.67
CA ARG A 695 -11.24 -13.05 20.09
C ARG A 695 -11.48 -11.57 20.39
N GLU A 696 -10.70 -10.67 19.80
CA GLU A 696 -10.84 -9.24 20.05
C GLU A 696 -12.08 -8.65 19.35
N LEU A 697 -12.43 -9.12 18.15
CA LEU A 697 -13.64 -8.67 17.45
C LEU A 697 -14.95 -9.08 18.15
N LYS A 698 -14.94 -10.12 18.99
CA LYS A 698 -16.12 -10.50 19.80
C LYS A 698 -16.61 -9.39 20.72
N LYS A 699 -15.77 -8.43 21.09
CA LYS A 699 -16.19 -7.26 21.89
C LYS A 699 -17.31 -6.46 21.21
N TYR A 700 -17.33 -6.44 19.87
CA TYR A 700 -18.31 -5.71 19.07
C TYR A 700 -19.60 -6.52 18.82
N GLU A 701 -19.63 -7.82 19.14
CA GLU A 701 -20.76 -8.71 18.84
C GLU A 701 -22.05 -8.27 19.56
N ILE A 702 -21.93 -7.77 20.79
CA ILE A 702 -23.07 -7.23 21.54
C ILE A 702 -23.65 -6.02 20.80
N MET A 703 -22.80 -5.10 20.32
CA MET A 703 -23.21 -3.89 19.62
C MET A 703 -23.82 -4.20 18.25
N GLN A 704 -23.23 -5.14 17.51
CA GLN A 704 -23.80 -5.67 16.26
C GLN A 704 -25.19 -6.31 16.51
N GLY A 705 -25.35 -7.05 17.62
CA GLY A 705 -26.63 -7.59 18.05
C GLY A 705 -27.67 -6.51 18.35
N THR A 706 -27.29 -5.46 19.06
CA THR A 706 -28.16 -4.30 19.33
C THR A 706 -28.55 -3.57 18.03
N ALA A 707 -27.62 -3.37 17.10
CA ALA A 707 -27.92 -2.78 15.80
C ALA A 707 -28.95 -3.62 15.01
N LEU A 708 -28.80 -4.95 15.01
CA LEU A 708 -29.77 -5.86 14.39
C LEU A 708 -31.15 -5.81 15.07
N GLN A 709 -31.18 -5.72 16.40
CA GLN A 709 -32.45 -5.54 17.14
C GLN A 709 -33.15 -4.24 16.73
N LEU A 710 -32.42 -3.13 16.58
CA LEU A 710 -32.96 -1.86 16.12
C LEU A 710 -33.52 -1.94 14.69
N VAL A 711 -32.86 -2.68 13.79
CA VAL A 711 -33.39 -2.94 12.44
C VAL A 711 -34.73 -3.68 12.51
N ASN A 712 -34.82 -4.73 13.33
CA ASN A 712 -36.06 -5.50 13.49
C ASN A 712 -37.18 -4.66 14.12
N ASN A 713 -36.86 -3.87 15.15
CA ASN A 713 -37.80 -2.95 15.79
C ASN A 713 -38.34 -1.92 14.79
N TYR A 714 -37.48 -1.37 13.92
CA TYR A 714 -37.89 -0.45 12.86
C TYR A 714 -38.85 -1.12 11.88
N ALA A 715 -38.55 -2.34 11.42
CA ALA A 715 -39.41 -3.07 10.48
C ALA A 715 -40.82 -3.31 11.06
N ASP A 716 -40.90 -3.77 12.30
CA ASP A 716 -42.18 -3.98 13.00
C ASP A 716 -42.94 -2.67 13.21
N ARG A 717 -42.22 -1.61 13.60
CA ARG A 717 -42.84 -0.31 13.88
C ARG A 717 -43.33 0.37 12.61
N ARG A 718 -42.60 0.25 11.49
CA ARG A 718 -43.02 0.76 10.19
C ARG A 718 -44.39 0.20 9.79
N ILE A 719 -44.56 -1.12 9.87
CA ILE A 719 -45.83 -1.79 9.53
C ILE A 719 -46.97 -1.27 10.42
N LYS A 720 -46.72 -1.18 11.74
CA LYS A 720 -47.71 -0.65 12.69
C LYS A 720 -48.05 0.81 12.41
N LEU A 721 -47.05 1.64 12.11
CA LEU A 721 -47.23 3.07 11.83
C LEU A 721 -48.06 3.28 10.55
N GLU A 722 -47.73 2.60 9.46
CA GLU A 722 -48.47 2.67 8.19
C GLU A 722 -49.93 2.19 8.38
N GLN A 723 -50.15 1.11 9.13
CA GLN A 723 -51.49 0.59 9.39
C GLN A 723 -52.35 1.55 10.23
N VAL A 724 -51.81 2.07 11.33
CA VAL A 724 -52.55 3.01 12.21
C VAL A 724 -52.75 4.35 11.49
N HIS A 725 -51.77 4.83 10.72
CA HIS A 725 -51.91 6.03 9.91
C HIS A 725 -52.98 5.88 8.83
N GLY A 726 -53.08 4.71 8.18
CA GLY A 726 -54.16 4.41 7.23
C GLY A 726 -55.55 4.50 7.87
N GLN A 727 -55.73 3.94 9.06
CA GLN A 727 -56.97 4.03 9.83
C GLN A 727 -57.29 5.48 10.22
N PHE A 728 -56.28 6.22 10.69
CA PHE A 728 -56.39 7.64 11.05
C PHE A 728 -56.82 8.51 9.86
N SER A 729 -56.20 8.33 8.71
CA SER A 729 -56.53 9.08 7.48
C SER A 729 -57.97 8.84 7.02
N MET A 730 -58.45 7.59 7.10
CA MET A 730 -59.85 7.26 6.80
C MET A 730 -60.83 8.01 7.72
N VAL A 731 -60.59 7.98 9.04
CA VAL A 731 -61.46 8.66 10.03
C VAL A 731 -61.46 10.18 9.84
N ILE A 732 -60.30 10.78 9.56
CA ILE A 732 -60.21 12.23 9.32
C ILE A 732 -60.95 12.64 8.06
N SER A 733 -60.80 11.89 6.97
CA SER A 733 -61.44 12.24 5.69
C SER A 733 -62.98 12.31 5.80
N ALA A 734 -63.57 11.57 6.74
CA ALA A 734 -64.99 11.58 7.03
C ALA A 734 -65.43 12.69 8.01
N ASN A 735 -64.50 13.36 8.70
CA ASN A 735 -64.80 14.34 9.74
C ASN A 735 -64.75 15.79 9.22
N ALA A 736 -65.94 16.42 9.12
CA ALA A 736 -66.07 17.79 8.64
C ALA A 736 -65.40 18.85 9.55
N THR A 737 -65.34 18.61 10.86
CA THR A 737 -64.71 19.52 11.84
C THR A 737 -63.19 19.50 11.71
N ALA A 738 -62.61 18.32 11.48
CA ALA A 738 -61.18 18.17 11.19
C ALA A 738 -60.77 18.95 9.93
N ALA A 739 -61.54 18.83 8.84
CA ALA A 739 -61.29 19.57 7.60
C ALA A 739 -61.40 21.10 7.77
N LYS A 740 -62.33 21.57 8.62
CA LYS A 740 -62.45 22.99 8.97
C LYS A 740 -61.24 23.47 9.77
N ARG A 741 -60.76 22.68 10.74
CA ARG A 741 -59.56 23.00 11.55
C ARG A 741 -58.31 23.09 10.67
N GLU A 742 -58.10 22.11 9.81
CA GLU A 742 -56.96 22.10 8.88
C GLU A 742 -56.97 23.33 7.94
N LYS A 743 -58.15 23.68 7.40
CA LYS A 743 -58.31 24.89 6.57
C LYS A 743 -58.03 26.17 7.36
N ALA A 744 -58.44 26.25 8.62
CA ALA A 744 -58.15 27.38 9.48
C ALA A 744 -56.65 27.53 9.74
N ILE A 745 -55.95 26.43 10.05
CA ILE A 745 -54.49 26.39 10.22
C ILE A 745 -53.78 26.87 8.95
N LYS A 746 -54.14 26.33 7.77
CA LYS A 746 -53.57 26.77 6.49
C LYS A 746 -53.80 28.25 6.20
N ASN A 747 -54.97 28.78 6.58
CA ASN A 747 -55.26 30.22 6.44
C ASN A 747 -54.38 31.08 7.35
N LEU A 748 -54.06 30.62 8.56
CA LEU A 748 -53.12 31.29 9.45
C LEU A 748 -51.67 31.20 8.91
N GLU A 749 -51.22 30.05 8.42
CA GLU A 749 -49.90 29.94 7.77
C GLU A 749 -49.78 30.86 6.53
N GLN A 750 -50.86 31.00 5.75
CA GLN A 750 -50.93 31.96 4.66
C GLN A 750 -50.88 33.42 5.17
N ALA A 751 -51.54 33.71 6.29
CA ALA A 751 -51.50 35.03 6.92
C ALA A 751 -50.08 35.40 7.37
N PHE A 752 -49.29 34.44 7.87
CA PHE A 752 -47.87 34.64 8.18
C PHE A 752 -47.05 35.01 6.93
N THR A 753 -47.23 34.27 5.83
CA THR A 753 -46.55 34.58 4.56
C THR A 753 -46.88 36.00 4.08
N LYS A 754 -48.15 36.40 4.22
CA LYS A 754 -48.61 37.75 3.90
C LYS A 754 -48.09 38.81 4.86
N PHE A 755 -47.95 38.49 6.15
CA PHE A 755 -47.32 39.36 7.13
C PHE A 755 -45.88 39.70 6.73
N LYS A 756 -45.06 38.70 6.37
CA LYS A 756 -43.68 38.91 5.91
C LYS A 756 -43.62 39.76 4.64
N GLU A 757 -44.46 39.46 3.64
CA GLU A 757 -44.56 40.24 2.40
C GLU A 757 -44.91 41.71 2.68
N ILE A 758 -45.92 41.96 3.52
CA ILE A 758 -46.34 43.31 3.89
C ILE A 758 -45.23 44.05 4.63
N ARG A 759 -44.57 43.40 5.60
CA ARG A 759 -43.49 44.00 6.38
C ARG A 759 -42.34 44.45 5.48
N THR A 760 -41.91 43.59 4.55
CA THR A 760 -40.86 43.94 3.58
C THR A 760 -41.25 45.16 2.75
N ASN A 761 -42.48 45.18 2.20
CA ASN A 761 -42.98 46.32 1.43
C ASN A 761 -43.04 47.62 2.25
N LEU A 762 -43.43 47.55 3.52
CA LEU A 762 -43.48 48.72 4.40
C LEU A 762 -42.08 49.25 4.75
N VAL A 763 -41.12 48.36 5.01
CA VAL A 763 -39.72 48.76 5.26
C VAL A 763 -39.12 49.43 4.03
N GLU A 764 -39.38 48.88 2.83
CA GLU A 764 -38.96 49.50 1.57
C GLU A 764 -39.64 50.85 1.34
N GLY A 765 -40.95 50.96 1.62
CA GLY A 765 -41.67 52.23 1.57
C GLY A 765 -41.07 53.27 2.51
N ILE A 766 -40.75 52.90 3.75
CA ILE A 766 -40.10 53.81 4.71
C ILE A 766 -38.74 54.30 4.17
N LYS A 767 -37.93 53.39 3.61
CA LYS A 767 -36.63 53.75 3.02
C LYS A 767 -36.79 54.69 1.83
N PHE A 768 -37.72 54.38 0.93
CA PHE A 768 -38.04 55.20 -0.23
C PHE A 768 -38.39 56.62 0.21
N TYR A 769 -39.39 56.79 1.09
CA TYR A 769 -39.81 58.12 1.53
C TYR A 769 -38.72 58.87 2.29
N SER A 770 -37.88 58.19 3.08
CA SER A 770 -36.75 58.81 3.75
C SER A 770 -35.73 59.36 2.76
N GLN A 771 -35.26 58.54 1.81
CA GLN A 771 -34.31 58.98 0.78
C GLN A 771 -34.90 60.07 -0.12
N TYR A 772 -36.19 59.96 -0.40
CA TYR A 772 -36.91 60.93 -1.18
C TYR A 772 -37.08 62.26 -0.43
N THR A 773 -37.23 62.23 0.90
CA THR A 773 -37.24 63.44 1.75
C THR A 773 -35.97 64.25 1.51
N ASP A 774 -34.80 63.61 1.49
CA ASP A 774 -33.52 64.29 1.29
C ASP A 774 -33.44 64.92 -0.11
N THR A 775 -33.90 64.19 -1.13
CA THR A 775 -33.93 64.66 -2.53
C THR A 775 -34.86 65.88 -2.69
N LEU A 776 -36.04 65.83 -2.07
CA LEU A 776 -37.02 66.91 -2.12
C LEU A 776 -36.58 68.13 -1.30
N THR A 777 -35.85 67.90 -0.20
CA THR A 777 -35.27 68.99 0.58
C THR A 777 -34.22 69.73 -0.25
N GLN A 778 -33.36 69.00 -0.97
CA GLN A 778 -32.42 69.61 -1.92
C GLN A 778 -33.13 70.39 -3.02
N PHE A 779 -34.21 69.83 -3.59
CA PHE A 779 -35.00 70.54 -4.60
C PHE A 779 -35.58 71.85 -4.07
N ARG A 780 -36.15 71.84 -2.86
CA ARG A 780 -36.64 73.06 -2.20
C ARG A 780 -35.51 74.06 -1.98
N ASP A 781 -34.35 73.59 -1.52
CA ASP A 781 -33.18 74.44 -1.29
C ASP A 781 -32.66 75.06 -2.60
N ASP A 782 -32.62 74.29 -3.69
CA ASP A 782 -32.26 74.78 -5.03
C ASP A 782 -33.25 75.87 -5.51
N CYS A 783 -34.55 75.68 -5.26
CA CYS A 783 -35.58 76.69 -5.57
C CYS A 783 -35.38 77.96 -4.74
N ASN A 784 -35.06 77.82 -3.45
CA ASN A 784 -34.79 78.93 -2.56
C ASN A 784 -33.50 79.67 -2.94
N ASP A 785 -32.43 78.96 -3.27
CA ASP A 785 -31.16 79.55 -3.71
C ASP A 785 -31.33 80.31 -5.03
N PHE A 786 -32.08 79.73 -5.97
CA PHE A 786 -32.49 80.42 -7.19
C PHE A 786 -33.25 81.72 -6.85
N ALA A 787 -34.29 81.63 -6.01
CA ALA A 787 -35.09 82.79 -5.65
C ALA A 787 -34.27 83.88 -4.91
N MET A 788 -33.36 83.48 -4.03
CA MET A 788 -32.46 84.38 -3.32
C MET A 788 -31.49 85.08 -4.27
N ALA A 789 -30.84 84.34 -5.18
CA ALA A 789 -29.94 84.92 -6.18
C ALA A 789 -30.68 85.94 -7.05
N ARG A 790 -31.88 85.60 -7.52
CA ARG A 790 -32.74 86.48 -8.31
C ARG A 790 -33.19 87.72 -7.53
N LYS A 791 -33.48 87.59 -6.25
CA LYS A 791 -33.80 88.70 -5.35
C LYS A 791 -32.59 89.63 -5.15
N MET A 792 -31.39 89.08 -4.97
CA MET A 792 -30.15 89.87 -4.87
C MET A 792 -29.90 90.67 -6.16
N GLU A 793 -29.99 90.03 -7.33
CA GLU A 793 -29.92 90.71 -8.63
C GLU A 793 -30.96 91.83 -8.73
N ALA A 794 -32.20 91.58 -8.30
CA ALA A 794 -33.27 92.59 -8.25
C ALA A 794 -32.87 93.80 -7.38
N THR A 795 -32.33 93.54 -6.20
CA THR A 795 -31.92 94.59 -5.26
C THR A 795 -30.73 95.40 -5.80
N GLU A 796 -29.79 94.77 -6.50
CA GLU A 796 -28.65 95.47 -7.09
C GLU A 796 -29.09 96.37 -8.26
N ILE A 797 -29.94 95.85 -9.16
CA ILE A 797 -30.49 96.62 -10.29
C ILE A 797 -31.34 97.79 -9.78
N SER A 798 -32.21 97.56 -8.79
CA SER A 798 -33.02 98.63 -8.19
C SER A 798 -32.19 99.65 -7.41
N ARG A 799 -31.11 99.23 -6.71
CA ARG A 799 -30.19 100.16 -6.03
C ARG A 799 -29.42 101.02 -7.03
N ASN A 800 -28.89 100.43 -8.10
CA ASN A 800 -28.19 101.18 -9.15
C ASN A 800 -29.14 102.16 -9.86
N SER A 801 -30.41 101.80 -10.00
CA SER A 801 -31.47 102.69 -10.50
C SER A 801 -31.80 103.82 -9.50
N GLY A 802 -31.78 103.55 -8.19
CA GLY A 802 -32.08 104.53 -7.13
C GLY A 802 -30.94 105.46 -6.73
N VAL A 803 -29.68 105.08 -6.94
CA VAL A 803 -28.49 105.89 -6.59
C VAL A 803 -28.32 107.10 -7.51
N ILE A 804 -28.85 107.05 -8.74
CA ILE A 804 -28.75 108.17 -9.70
C ILE A 804 -29.79 109.28 -9.39
N VAL A 805 -30.93 108.96 -8.78
CA VAL A 805 -31.93 109.98 -8.37
C VAL A 805 -31.41 110.92 -7.27
N ARG A 806 -30.33 110.56 -6.55
CA ARG A 806 -29.69 111.44 -5.54
C ARG A 806 -28.45 112.19 -6.02
N ARG A 807 -28.02 112.04 -7.28
CA ARG A 807 -26.94 112.84 -7.87
C ARG A 807 -27.22 113.15 -9.35
N LYS A 808 -27.94 114.27 -9.56
CA LYS A 808 -28.14 115.02 -10.81
C LYS A 808 -28.91 114.32 -11.93
#